data_AF-A0A8J8A5Y2-F1
#
_entry.id   AF-A0A8J8A5Y2-F1
#
_cell.length_a   1.000
_cell.length_b   1.000
_cell.length_c   1.000
_cell.angle_alpha   90.00
_cell.angle_beta   90.00
_cell.angle_gamma   90.00
#
_symmetry.space_group_name_H-M   'P 1'
#
loop_
_entity.id
_entity.type
_entity.pdbx_description
1 polymer ?
#
loop_
_entity_poly.entity_id
_entity_poly.type
_entity_poly.pdbx_seq_one_letter_code
_entity_poly.pdbx_strand_id
1 'polypeptide(L)'
;MRKRRAFVLNSTVILLLIPLMLLLATYEDVSSQIIISQSERIQIEKTYRIVSYVEMDFQRTLEISGKRAIVTIVDYIANTRDFLDPNNPDNMANATIRDLVLFGEANEIAKNYSDKLMKDQTIIGWLGNMSAELQKQGYDFKIANISVSQIRAMSSAERADFLRQNVELVVAPLDSFRIVIKAKINDVTISDSAGKVVYTGPIPREGYVYSIITLENLEDPLFSALTYGRYYRSIEPCEYTFPELIERPVKVLYGNGSSDTDHVLGKYSSVTWSEGFIFFGEYYPGDGATGYVLRTGDINKITAPVIVNTTLKGVPLSPRLVFKDNDIGVLVFGDIGSSVHWCSLNYKWRVNITIPQFPDGSLVLLKLPTSIFPNIYHTDEEASMMIYEKSDTACVQVPFWIEYWGPTYVWVWIKASGTDYTIYFTDDPAYATDGYNKEYLFWLIDTFDGTSINPVLWNDLADAYLDGNGHLVVPGGTEKLALQTAEAIDGTFFVRFRMKPEYTSLDFDGGVELEFNYTEYQQTGDYLKVVINYEGPQLYDITNIQIPIRLSAANISGINYDPTTNMANISVYSDESFQNPLPFWIEYWNSNGAQVWVKANLTYIGRGWSITGWIYYYTTTVYIRYNTGTLTRGDGSKVFEFFDDFSGTTLDTAKWHTSGNPSVSNGLLYLPAESWIWTVETFPNTYILDFRAKLVDNPGIMWNINPTSGWGRIEDINYYGDQLGYLWNFNVLNGEWYGWYDNGISEYTMNSFNNIEVRITPTSTKIYQFSDWLNKELKSFYTFNRWNGYNLANRALGLEQWTNGPSEYDWIFVRKYLADEYLSYTTTRVSGSTQTIMEEDTLQFIDDNPSYEDHGGDTLALLENWGNSLISGSTSVLSDYHRYQVVFRPGATNIELSFEDIDSTARSVSYTLDKQVSSPVKVGIVIDSQGSILNTAYFDWIVIGRMPYYTVDPIDVGSSGIESAPETEGAYDARAYDLQPLISCIIGQRYFGTYEGVSFFERLENSVTNHDRYFQLAKKMQDELGIKYGDEYYPIGLVSFMVPNADYDQKLFDLFNNFGILVEEGQSSVDYYFLNYYFGRIAKKTGYRVWGISYGTSALTGDLSVVPFFIDNETATAILGPTGAQDLLKR
;
A
#
# COMPACT_ATOMS: atom_id res chain seq x y z
N MET A 1 14.83 144.92 -44.83
CA MET A 1 15.62 143.72 -44.48
C MET A 1 15.29 143.06 -43.12
N ARG A 2 14.62 143.72 -42.15
CA ARG A 2 14.35 143.13 -40.80
C ARG A 2 13.08 142.25 -40.66
N LYS A 3 12.03 142.42 -41.47
CA LYS A 3 10.77 141.64 -41.34
C LYS A 3 10.84 140.18 -41.85
N ARG A 4 11.73 139.85 -42.81
CA ARG A 4 11.91 138.47 -43.30
C ARG A 4 12.67 137.56 -42.33
N ARG A 5 13.53 138.11 -41.45
CA ARG A 5 14.32 137.31 -40.50
C ARG A 5 13.50 136.79 -39.31
N ALA A 6 12.53 137.57 -38.81
CA ALA A 6 11.67 137.15 -37.70
C ALA A 6 10.63 136.09 -38.11
N PHE A 7 10.05 136.20 -39.32
CA PHE A 7 9.17 135.17 -39.86
C PHE A 7 9.93 133.86 -40.11
N VAL A 8 11.12 133.93 -40.71
CA VAL A 8 11.96 132.72 -40.90
C VAL A 8 12.37 132.12 -39.55
N LEU A 9 12.82 132.91 -38.57
CA LEU A 9 13.18 132.37 -37.24
C LEU A 9 11.99 131.73 -36.51
N ASN A 10 10.82 132.38 -36.46
CA ASN A 10 9.64 131.79 -35.81
C ASN A 10 9.08 130.59 -36.57
N SER A 11 9.06 130.62 -37.90
CA SER A 11 8.65 129.47 -38.72
C SER A 11 9.65 128.32 -38.59
N THR A 12 10.96 128.58 -38.50
CA THR A 12 11.97 127.54 -38.24
C THR A 12 11.85 126.98 -36.83
N VAL A 13 11.55 127.80 -35.81
CA VAL A 13 11.30 127.32 -34.43
C VAL A 13 10.02 126.46 -34.38
N ILE A 14 8.95 126.84 -35.06
CA ILE A 14 7.73 126.02 -35.17
C ILE A 14 8.00 124.74 -35.98
N LEU A 15 8.73 124.82 -37.11
CA LEU A 15 9.15 123.66 -37.90
C LEU A 15 10.11 122.73 -37.15
N LEU A 16 10.86 123.22 -36.16
CA LEU A 16 11.70 122.41 -35.27
C LEU A 16 10.91 121.88 -34.06
N LEU A 17 9.90 122.60 -33.57
CA LEU A 17 9.02 122.18 -32.47
C LEU A 17 7.98 121.14 -32.88
N ILE A 18 7.48 121.17 -34.12
CA ILE A 18 6.52 120.17 -34.61
C ILE A 18 7.11 118.76 -34.54
N PRO A 19 8.33 118.48 -35.07
CA PRO A 19 9.00 117.20 -34.89
C PRO A 19 9.26 116.87 -33.42
N LEU A 20 9.61 117.86 -32.59
CA LEU A 20 9.90 117.63 -31.17
C LEU A 20 8.64 117.27 -30.36
N MET A 21 7.51 117.92 -30.64
CA MET A 21 6.21 117.59 -30.04
C MET A 21 5.64 116.28 -30.57
N LEU A 22 5.83 116.00 -31.87
CA LEU A 22 5.48 114.69 -32.44
C LEU A 22 6.33 113.58 -31.82
N LEU A 23 7.64 113.81 -31.59
CA LEU A 23 8.54 112.89 -30.90
C LEU A 23 8.14 112.69 -29.44
N LEU A 24 7.74 113.75 -28.72
CA LEU A 24 7.24 113.67 -27.34
C LEU A 24 5.92 112.89 -27.27
N ALA A 25 4.97 113.18 -28.17
CA ALA A 25 3.69 112.48 -28.22
C ALA A 25 3.85 111.00 -28.60
N THR A 26 4.74 110.68 -29.56
CA THR A 26 5.06 109.29 -29.89
C THR A 26 5.85 108.59 -28.78
N TYR A 27 6.75 109.28 -28.09
CA TYR A 27 7.47 108.72 -26.95
C TYR A 27 6.53 108.44 -25.77
N GLU A 28 5.57 109.33 -25.48
CA GLU A 28 4.55 109.13 -24.46
C GLU A 28 3.62 107.95 -24.82
N ASP A 29 3.14 107.87 -26.07
CA ASP A 29 2.29 106.78 -26.53
C ASP A 29 3.02 105.43 -26.52
N VAL A 30 4.26 105.36 -27.05
CA VAL A 30 5.07 104.14 -27.02
C VAL A 30 5.47 103.75 -25.59
N SER A 31 5.85 104.72 -24.74
CA SER A 31 6.13 104.49 -23.31
C SER A 31 4.90 103.96 -22.58
N SER A 32 3.72 104.55 -22.83
CA SER A 32 2.46 104.11 -22.24
C SER A 32 2.11 102.70 -22.68
N GLN A 33 2.23 102.39 -23.98
CA GLN A 33 2.02 101.04 -24.52
C GLN A 33 3.02 100.03 -23.94
N ILE A 34 4.29 100.40 -23.75
CA ILE A 34 5.29 99.53 -23.10
C ILE A 34 4.95 99.30 -21.62
N ILE A 35 4.56 100.32 -20.87
CA ILE A 35 4.19 100.18 -19.46
C ILE A 35 2.91 99.35 -19.31
N ILE A 36 1.89 99.58 -20.15
CA ILE A 36 0.65 98.81 -20.17
C ILE A 36 0.94 97.35 -20.54
N SER A 37 1.69 97.10 -21.61
CA SER A 37 2.04 95.73 -22.02
C SER A 37 2.94 95.00 -21.01
N GLN A 38 3.88 95.68 -20.36
CA GLN A 38 4.68 95.10 -19.26
C GLN A 38 3.82 94.83 -18.03
N SER A 39 2.91 95.73 -17.67
CA SER A 39 1.96 95.54 -16.57
C SER A 39 1.02 94.36 -16.85
N GLU A 40 0.45 94.29 -18.05
CA GLU A 40 -0.38 93.17 -18.51
C GLU A 40 0.40 91.86 -18.50
N ARG A 41 1.65 91.85 -18.98
CA ARG A 41 2.52 90.68 -18.95
C ARG A 41 2.85 90.22 -17.53
N ILE A 42 3.17 91.14 -16.62
CA ILE A 42 3.43 90.83 -15.21
C ILE A 42 2.17 90.25 -14.56
N GLN A 43 1.00 90.81 -14.86
CA GLN A 43 -0.27 90.29 -14.34
C GLN A 43 -0.58 88.89 -14.88
N ILE A 44 -0.42 88.66 -16.19
CA ILE A 44 -0.59 87.33 -16.81
C ILE A 44 0.38 86.33 -16.20
N GLU A 45 1.65 86.71 -16.01
CA GLU A 45 2.66 85.83 -15.41
C GLU A 45 2.35 85.51 -13.94
N LYS A 46 1.87 86.49 -13.18
CA LYS A 46 1.45 86.29 -11.78
C LYS A 46 0.25 85.34 -11.70
N THR A 47 -0.76 85.54 -12.54
CA THR A 47 -1.92 84.63 -12.66
C THR A 47 -1.47 83.21 -13.02
N TYR A 48 -0.63 83.08 -14.05
CA TYR A 48 -0.10 81.79 -14.49
C TYR A 48 0.63 81.06 -13.36
N ARG A 49 1.49 81.77 -12.61
CA ARG A 49 2.22 81.19 -11.47
C ARG A 49 1.30 80.75 -10.34
N ILE A 50 0.27 81.53 -10.02
CA ILE A 50 -0.72 81.18 -8.98
C ILE A 50 -1.49 79.93 -9.39
N VAL A 51 -2.05 79.89 -10.60
CA VAL A 51 -2.83 78.73 -11.08
C VAL A 51 -1.93 77.48 -11.17
N SER A 52 -0.70 77.62 -11.68
CA SER A 52 0.24 76.50 -11.76
C SER A 52 0.66 75.97 -10.37
N TYR A 53 0.77 76.87 -9.37
CA TYR A 53 1.04 76.47 -7.99
C TYR A 53 -0.13 75.67 -7.41
N VAL A 54 -1.37 76.14 -7.61
CA VAL A 54 -2.58 75.42 -7.17
C VAL A 54 -2.68 74.05 -7.84
N GLU A 55 -2.40 73.96 -9.15
CA GLU A 55 -2.38 72.70 -9.89
C GLU A 55 -1.35 71.69 -9.34
N MET A 56 -0.11 72.13 -9.12
CA MET A 56 0.95 71.27 -8.59
C MET A 56 0.68 70.82 -7.15
N ASP A 57 0.15 71.73 -6.32
CA ASP A 57 -0.18 71.41 -4.93
C ASP A 57 -1.43 70.53 -4.82
N PHE A 58 -2.37 70.65 -5.77
CA PHE A 58 -3.50 69.74 -5.89
C PHE A 58 -3.03 68.32 -6.20
N GLN A 59 -2.08 68.13 -7.12
CA GLN A 59 -1.49 66.82 -7.40
C GLN A 59 -0.83 66.19 -6.17
N ARG A 60 -0.04 66.97 -5.42
CA ARG A 60 0.59 66.52 -4.17
C ARG A 60 -0.45 66.17 -3.11
N THR A 61 -1.52 66.94 -3.03
CA THR A 61 -2.64 66.68 -2.12
C THR A 61 -3.31 65.34 -2.43
N LEU A 62 -3.55 65.04 -3.71
CA LEU A 62 -4.10 63.75 -4.13
C LEU A 62 -3.20 62.58 -3.72
N GLU A 63 -1.87 62.72 -3.89
CA GLU A 63 -0.91 61.71 -3.46
C GLU A 63 -0.92 61.48 -1.94
N ILE A 64 -0.83 62.56 -1.15
CA ILE A 64 -0.79 62.47 0.31
C ILE A 64 -2.11 61.92 0.85
N SER A 65 -3.22 62.50 0.41
CA SER A 65 -4.55 62.12 0.87
C SER A 65 -4.89 60.69 0.45
N GLY A 66 -4.54 60.29 -0.78
CA GLY A 66 -4.71 58.92 -1.25
C GLY A 66 -3.92 57.90 -0.45
N LYS A 67 -2.62 58.16 -0.17
CA LYS A 67 -1.81 57.29 0.68
C LYS A 67 -2.41 57.15 2.08
N ARG A 68 -2.89 58.25 2.67
CA ARG A 68 -3.54 58.24 3.99
C ARG A 68 -4.85 57.46 3.95
N ALA A 69 -5.66 57.61 2.90
CA ALA A 69 -6.93 56.90 2.75
C ALA A 69 -6.69 55.39 2.69
N ILE A 70 -5.76 54.94 1.85
CA ILE A 70 -5.41 53.51 1.72
C ILE A 70 -4.92 52.94 3.07
N VAL A 71 -3.98 53.61 3.74
CA VAL A 71 -3.47 53.16 5.06
C VAL A 71 -4.58 53.17 6.12
N THR A 72 -5.53 54.10 6.05
CA THR A 72 -6.68 54.14 6.97
C THR A 72 -7.57 52.93 6.80
N ILE A 73 -7.85 52.52 5.55
CA ILE A 73 -8.66 51.34 5.28
C ILE A 73 -7.91 50.07 5.71
N VAL A 74 -6.61 49.97 5.42
CA VAL A 74 -5.78 48.83 5.87
C VAL A 74 -5.75 48.74 7.40
N ASP A 75 -5.51 49.85 8.13
CA ASP A 75 -5.54 49.90 9.60
C ASP A 75 -6.93 49.54 10.14
N TYR A 76 -8.01 49.98 9.49
CA TYR A 76 -9.37 49.60 9.86
C TYR A 76 -9.57 48.08 9.71
N ILE A 77 -9.41 47.53 8.51
CA ILE A 77 -9.68 46.11 8.22
C ILE A 77 -8.79 45.19 9.08
N ALA A 78 -7.50 45.50 9.21
CA ALA A 78 -6.58 44.67 9.99
C ALA A 78 -6.96 44.60 11.48
N ASN A 79 -7.57 45.66 12.05
CA ASN A 79 -7.94 45.72 13.46
C ASN A 79 -9.40 45.34 13.75
N THR A 80 -10.34 45.63 12.84
CA THR A 80 -11.78 45.34 13.04
C THR A 80 -12.20 44.01 12.43
N ARG A 81 -11.51 43.58 11.36
CA ARG A 81 -11.85 42.42 10.52
C ARG A 81 -13.12 42.62 9.69
N ASP A 82 -13.62 43.84 9.64
CA ASP A 82 -14.78 44.24 8.86
C ASP A 82 -14.27 44.70 7.48
N PHE A 83 -14.64 43.97 6.43
CA PHE A 83 -14.31 44.30 5.05
C PHE A 83 -15.34 45.27 4.46
N LEU A 84 -14.96 46.00 3.40
CA LEU A 84 -15.85 46.92 2.70
C LEU A 84 -16.97 46.17 1.97
N ASP A 85 -18.16 46.78 1.85
CA ASP A 85 -19.30 46.15 1.16
C ASP A 85 -19.10 46.16 -0.38
N PRO A 86 -18.89 44.98 -1.02
CA PRO A 86 -18.70 44.90 -2.45
C PRO A 86 -19.99 45.15 -3.25
N ASN A 87 -21.17 45.08 -2.62
CA ASN A 87 -22.46 45.11 -3.31
C ASN A 87 -23.07 46.52 -3.37
N ASN A 88 -22.58 47.45 -2.55
CA ASN A 88 -23.05 48.83 -2.55
C ASN A 88 -22.06 49.74 -3.30
N PRO A 89 -22.42 50.29 -4.48
CA PRO A 89 -21.53 51.13 -5.30
C PRO A 89 -20.91 52.34 -4.61
N ASP A 90 -21.50 52.82 -3.51
CA ASP A 90 -20.98 53.93 -2.72
C ASP A 90 -20.04 53.51 -1.58
N ASN A 91 -19.98 52.21 -1.26
CA ASN A 91 -19.19 51.64 -0.16
C ASN A 91 -18.07 50.71 -0.64
N MET A 92 -18.01 50.42 -1.94
CA MET A 92 -16.90 49.69 -2.58
C MET A 92 -15.54 50.36 -2.31
N ALA A 93 -14.44 49.64 -2.52
CA ALA A 93 -13.08 50.12 -2.28
C ALA A 93 -12.78 51.47 -2.97
N ASN A 94 -13.10 51.60 -4.25
CA ASN A 94 -12.85 52.85 -4.98
C ASN A 94 -13.68 54.05 -4.47
N ALA A 95 -14.94 53.82 -4.09
CA ALA A 95 -15.84 54.85 -3.57
C ALA A 95 -15.46 55.28 -2.14
N THR A 96 -15.08 54.31 -1.30
CA THR A 96 -14.58 54.56 0.05
C THR A 96 -13.27 55.36 0.02
N ILE A 97 -12.31 54.99 -0.84
CA ILE A 97 -11.08 55.78 -1.00
C ILE A 97 -11.40 57.19 -1.52
N ARG A 98 -12.31 57.33 -2.50
CA ARG A 98 -12.75 58.64 -3.03
C ARG A 98 -13.27 59.54 -1.91
N ASP A 99 -14.16 59.04 -1.08
CA ASP A 99 -14.82 59.83 -0.02
C ASP A 99 -13.85 60.21 1.10
N LEU A 100 -12.96 59.29 1.50
CA LEU A 100 -11.86 59.61 2.41
C LEU A 100 -10.96 60.71 1.82
N VAL A 101 -10.58 60.63 0.54
CA VAL A 101 -9.74 61.65 -0.10
C VAL A 101 -10.44 63.01 -0.17
N LEU A 102 -11.74 63.03 -0.47
CA LEU A 102 -12.50 64.28 -0.59
C LEU A 102 -12.68 64.97 0.77
N PHE A 103 -13.13 64.24 1.80
CA PHE A 103 -13.57 64.83 3.06
C PHE A 103 -13.22 64.05 4.34
N GLY A 104 -12.50 62.93 4.24
CA GLY A 104 -11.88 62.26 5.40
C GLY A 104 -12.82 61.34 6.19
N GLU A 105 -14.03 61.10 5.70
CA GLU A 105 -15.02 60.21 6.31
C GLU A 105 -15.61 59.29 5.24
N ALA A 106 -15.99 58.07 5.61
CA ALA A 106 -16.70 57.13 4.75
C ALA A 106 -17.63 56.27 5.60
N ASN A 107 -18.77 55.83 5.05
CA ASN A 107 -19.82 55.15 5.83
C ASN A 107 -19.34 53.83 6.48
N GLU A 108 -18.50 53.07 5.78
CA GLU A 108 -17.96 51.79 6.26
C GLU A 108 -16.85 51.95 7.30
N ILE A 109 -16.19 53.12 7.36
CA ILE A 109 -15.03 53.33 8.22
C ILE A 109 -15.45 54.05 9.48
N ALA A 110 -15.29 53.37 10.62
CA ALA A 110 -15.56 53.99 11.91
C ALA A 110 -14.70 55.26 12.12
N LYS A 111 -15.36 56.34 12.55
CA LYS A 111 -14.79 57.69 12.62
C LYS A 111 -13.48 57.78 13.41
N ASN A 112 -13.29 56.96 14.44
CA ASN A 112 -12.05 56.94 15.22
C ASN A 112 -10.82 56.51 14.41
N TYR A 113 -10.98 55.68 13.38
CA TYR A 113 -9.89 55.28 12.47
C TYR A 113 -9.61 56.40 11.46
N SER A 114 -10.65 56.96 10.85
CA SER A 114 -10.48 58.04 9.88
C SER A 114 -9.91 59.31 10.53
N ASP A 115 -10.36 59.68 11.73
CA ASP A 115 -9.83 60.83 12.50
C ASP A 115 -8.38 60.63 12.96
N LYS A 116 -7.89 59.38 13.08
CA LYS A 116 -6.51 59.11 13.49
C LYS A 116 -5.51 59.47 12.40
N LEU A 117 -5.83 59.13 11.14
CA LEU A 117 -4.90 59.19 10.01
C LEU A 117 -5.26 60.25 8.95
N MET A 118 -6.55 60.50 8.69
CA MET A 118 -6.99 61.47 7.67
C MET A 118 -6.97 62.91 8.18
N LYS A 119 -7.73 63.23 9.24
CA LYS A 119 -7.88 64.60 9.78
C LYS A 119 -8.06 65.66 8.66
N ASP A 120 -7.17 66.64 8.59
CA ASP A 120 -7.16 67.72 7.60
C ASP A 120 -6.38 67.37 6.31
N GLN A 121 -5.91 66.13 6.14
CA GLN A 121 -5.19 65.65 4.95
C GLN A 121 -6.16 65.20 3.85
N THR A 122 -7.09 66.08 3.49
CA THR A 122 -8.20 65.83 2.56
C THR A 122 -8.29 66.97 1.54
N ILE A 123 -9.03 66.78 0.45
CA ILE A 123 -9.25 67.87 -0.53
C ILE A 123 -9.94 69.06 0.15
N ILE A 124 -10.93 68.84 1.02
CA ILE A 124 -11.57 69.95 1.76
C ILE A 124 -10.59 70.66 2.72
N GLY A 125 -9.70 69.92 3.38
CA GLY A 125 -8.66 70.49 4.24
C GLY A 125 -7.66 71.33 3.44
N TRP A 126 -7.21 70.79 2.30
CA TRP A 126 -6.36 71.50 1.35
C TRP A 126 -7.03 72.75 0.79
N LEU A 127 -8.29 72.67 0.36
CA LEU A 127 -9.06 73.83 -0.10
C LEU A 127 -9.10 74.92 0.96
N GLY A 128 -9.30 74.55 2.23
CA GLY A 128 -9.24 75.48 3.36
C GLY A 128 -7.89 76.18 3.51
N ASN A 129 -6.79 75.42 3.42
CA ASN A 129 -5.43 75.94 3.54
C ASN A 129 -5.04 76.81 2.33
N MET A 130 -5.38 76.36 1.12
CA MET A 130 -5.11 77.08 -0.13
C MET A 130 -5.91 78.38 -0.19
N SER A 131 -7.20 78.35 0.20
CA SER A 131 -8.03 79.55 0.29
C SER A 131 -7.44 80.57 1.27
N ALA A 132 -6.98 80.12 2.45
CA ALA A 132 -6.34 81.01 3.42
C ALA A 132 -5.02 81.60 2.90
N GLU A 133 -4.21 80.82 2.18
CA GLU A 133 -2.95 81.31 1.62
C GLU A 133 -3.16 82.29 0.45
N LEU A 134 -4.13 82.01 -0.43
CA LEU A 134 -4.54 82.93 -1.49
C LEU A 134 -5.10 84.24 -0.91
N GLN A 135 -5.87 84.18 0.18
CA GLN A 135 -6.37 85.37 0.87
C GLN A 135 -5.24 86.27 1.42
N LYS A 136 -4.17 85.68 1.99
CA LYS A 136 -2.98 86.46 2.40
C LYS A 136 -2.31 87.16 1.22
N GLN A 137 -2.40 86.58 0.03
CA GLN A 137 -1.86 87.14 -1.21
C GLN A 137 -2.83 88.11 -1.91
N GLY A 138 -4.01 88.35 -1.33
CA GLY A 138 -5.03 89.26 -1.84
C GLY A 138 -5.96 88.64 -2.88
N TYR A 139 -6.13 87.32 -2.87
CA TYR A 139 -7.02 86.59 -3.77
C TYR A 139 -8.10 85.82 -3.01
N ASP A 140 -9.29 85.68 -3.60
CA ASP A 140 -10.38 84.85 -3.12
C ASP A 140 -10.55 83.62 -4.03
N PHE A 141 -10.87 82.47 -3.44
CA PHE A 141 -10.97 81.18 -4.13
C PHE A 141 -12.38 80.60 -3.96
N LYS A 142 -13.07 80.37 -5.07
CA LYS A 142 -14.44 79.86 -5.11
C LYS A 142 -14.56 78.64 -6.02
N ILE A 143 -15.48 77.75 -5.67
CA ILE A 143 -15.89 76.61 -6.51
C ILE A 143 -17.39 76.75 -6.74
N ALA A 144 -17.84 76.67 -8.00
CA ALA A 144 -19.25 76.88 -8.37
C ALA A 144 -19.85 78.17 -7.76
N ASN A 145 -19.03 79.24 -7.72
CA ASN A 145 -19.35 80.55 -7.13
C ASN A 145 -19.63 80.55 -5.59
N ILE A 146 -19.29 79.49 -4.88
CA ILE A 146 -19.36 79.39 -3.41
C ILE A 146 -17.95 79.54 -2.82
N SER A 147 -17.77 80.36 -1.78
CA SER A 147 -16.47 80.50 -1.12
C SER A 147 -16.11 79.24 -0.33
N VAL A 148 -14.82 78.94 -0.19
CA VAL A 148 -14.37 77.78 0.61
C VAL A 148 -14.85 77.86 2.06
N SER A 149 -14.94 79.06 2.64
CA SER A 149 -15.50 79.26 3.98
C SER A 149 -16.98 78.86 4.08
N GLN A 150 -17.79 79.12 3.05
CA GLN A 150 -19.18 78.67 2.98
C GLN A 150 -19.26 77.15 2.81
N ILE A 151 -18.41 76.55 1.97
CA ILE A 151 -18.34 75.09 1.80
C ILE A 151 -18.00 74.39 3.13
N ARG A 152 -17.03 74.93 3.89
CA ARG A 152 -16.67 74.40 5.21
C ARG A 152 -17.75 74.59 6.28
N ALA A 153 -18.67 75.54 6.10
CA ALA A 153 -19.78 75.79 7.01
C ALA A 153 -21.01 74.90 6.73
N MET A 154 -21.07 74.23 5.58
CA MET A 154 -22.12 73.25 5.26
C MET A 154 -22.13 72.09 6.26
N SER A 155 -23.27 71.43 6.45
CA SER A 155 -23.32 70.16 7.17
C SER A 155 -22.49 69.08 6.46
N SER A 156 -22.10 68.01 7.15
CA SER A 156 -21.27 66.96 6.55
C SER A 156 -21.89 66.34 5.29
N ALA A 157 -23.21 66.11 5.29
CA ALA A 157 -23.93 65.56 4.14
C ALA A 157 -23.97 66.54 2.96
N GLU A 158 -24.38 67.79 3.20
CA GLU A 158 -24.41 68.83 2.15
C GLU A 158 -23.03 69.06 1.54
N ARG A 159 -21.98 69.01 2.37
CA ARG A 159 -20.61 69.18 1.92
C ARG A 159 -20.13 68.01 1.05
N ALA A 160 -20.46 66.78 1.44
CA ALA A 160 -20.12 65.59 0.67
C ALA A 160 -20.78 65.63 -0.71
N ASP A 161 -22.07 65.96 -0.77
CA ASP A 161 -22.82 66.09 -2.03
C ASP A 161 -22.25 67.22 -2.91
N PHE A 162 -21.95 68.38 -2.32
CA PHE A 162 -21.32 69.48 -3.03
C PHE A 162 -19.97 69.06 -3.64
N LEU A 163 -19.11 68.40 -2.87
CA LEU A 163 -17.79 67.99 -3.34
C LEU A 163 -17.87 66.90 -4.41
N ARG A 164 -18.73 65.89 -4.26
CA ARG A 164 -18.91 64.84 -5.28
C ARG A 164 -19.45 65.41 -6.60
N GLN A 165 -20.25 66.49 -6.55
CA GLN A 165 -20.77 67.14 -7.74
C GLN A 165 -19.73 68.04 -8.46
N ASN A 166 -18.84 68.69 -7.70
CA ASN A 166 -17.94 69.72 -8.23
C ASN A 166 -16.49 69.28 -8.36
N VAL A 167 -16.11 68.14 -7.78
CA VAL A 167 -14.81 67.51 -7.92
C VAL A 167 -14.99 66.16 -8.57
N GLU A 168 -14.63 66.05 -9.84
CA GLU A 168 -14.54 64.76 -10.53
C GLU A 168 -13.33 64.02 -9.97
N LEU A 169 -13.56 62.96 -9.19
CA LEU A 169 -12.50 62.14 -8.61
C LEU A 169 -12.78 60.66 -8.89
N VAL A 170 -11.85 60.03 -9.59
CA VAL A 170 -11.89 58.61 -9.94
C VAL A 170 -10.70 57.93 -9.28
N VAL A 171 -10.98 56.87 -8.55
CA VAL A 171 -9.98 55.98 -7.94
C VAL A 171 -10.05 54.63 -8.65
N ALA A 172 -8.91 54.10 -9.05
CA ALA A 172 -8.82 52.83 -9.76
C ALA A 172 -7.52 52.10 -9.43
N PRO A 173 -7.49 50.76 -9.47
CA PRO A 173 -6.24 50.05 -9.66
C PRO A 173 -5.62 50.52 -10.98
N LEU A 174 -4.31 50.79 -10.97
CA LEU A 174 -3.55 51.05 -12.18
C LEU A 174 -3.01 49.73 -12.74
N ASP A 175 -2.47 48.91 -11.84
CA ASP A 175 -2.03 47.53 -12.01
C ASP A 175 -2.03 46.84 -10.64
N SER A 176 -1.50 45.62 -10.54
CA SER A 176 -1.44 44.84 -9.30
C SER A 176 -0.77 45.55 -8.12
N PHE A 177 0.20 46.44 -8.37
CA PHE A 177 1.03 47.05 -7.33
C PHE A 177 0.81 48.55 -7.19
N ARG A 178 -0.03 49.16 -8.03
CA ARG A 178 -0.23 50.62 -8.06
C ARG A 178 -1.70 50.99 -8.19
N ILE A 179 -2.07 52.07 -7.53
CA ILE A 179 -3.40 52.71 -7.61
C ILE A 179 -3.23 54.06 -8.29
N VAL A 180 -4.21 54.44 -9.11
CA VAL A 180 -4.28 55.77 -9.71
C VAL A 180 -5.48 56.55 -9.17
N ILE A 181 -5.24 57.81 -8.84
CA ILE A 181 -6.26 58.79 -8.52
C ILE A 181 -6.25 59.85 -9.61
N LYS A 182 -7.34 59.93 -10.37
CA LYS A 182 -7.59 60.92 -11.40
C LYS A 182 -8.55 61.96 -10.84
N ALA A 183 -8.18 63.24 -10.87
CA ALA A 183 -9.06 64.28 -10.35
C ALA A 183 -9.06 65.59 -11.16
N LYS A 184 -10.21 66.28 -11.08
CA LYS A 184 -10.43 67.62 -11.65
C LYS A 184 -11.49 68.36 -10.82
N ILE A 185 -11.20 69.61 -10.47
CA ILE A 185 -12.14 70.52 -9.82
C ILE A 185 -12.81 71.35 -10.91
N ASN A 186 -14.14 71.31 -10.97
CA ASN A 186 -14.93 72.05 -11.93
C ASN A 186 -15.24 73.47 -11.42
N ASP A 187 -15.42 74.41 -12.34
CA ASP A 187 -15.91 75.76 -12.08
C ASP A 187 -15.18 76.52 -10.95
N VAL A 188 -13.84 76.53 -10.99
CA VAL A 188 -13.03 77.32 -10.07
C VAL A 188 -13.00 78.77 -10.52
N THR A 189 -13.19 79.70 -9.59
CA THR A 189 -13.02 81.13 -9.81
C THR A 189 -12.06 81.70 -8.78
N ILE A 190 -10.99 82.35 -9.26
CA ILE A 190 -10.05 83.11 -8.42
C ILE A 190 -10.22 84.58 -8.76
N SER A 191 -10.53 85.40 -7.76
CA SER A 191 -10.65 86.86 -7.91
C SER A 191 -9.68 87.60 -7.02
N ASP A 192 -9.25 88.81 -7.38
CA ASP A 192 -8.46 89.66 -6.49
C ASP A 192 -9.33 90.33 -5.42
N SER A 193 -8.68 91.06 -4.50
CA SER A 193 -9.33 91.79 -3.41
C SER A 193 -10.29 92.90 -3.85
N ALA A 194 -10.25 93.32 -5.12
CA ALA A 194 -11.19 94.27 -5.71
C ALA A 194 -12.38 93.56 -6.40
N GLY A 195 -12.43 92.22 -6.37
CA GLY A 195 -13.47 91.41 -6.99
C GLY A 195 -13.26 91.18 -8.50
N LYS A 196 -12.10 91.55 -9.05
CA LYS A 196 -11.79 91.27 -10.46
C LYS A 196 -11.42 89.80 -10.61
N VAL A 197 -12.06 89.11 -11.55
CA VAL A 197 -11.75 87.71 -11.86
C VAL A 197 -10.37 87.61 -12.51
N VAL A 198 -9.49 86.83 -11.88
CA VAL A 198 -8.10 86.58 -12.27
C VAL A 198 -8.00 85.26 -13.01
N TYR A 199 -8.81 84.27 -12.62
CA TYR A 199 -8.94 82.99 -13.28
C TYR A 199 -10.38 82.48 -13.16
N THR A 200 -10.90 81.88 -14.23
CA THR A 200 -12.16 81.12 -14.21
C THR A 200 -12.01 79.90 -15.12
N GLY A 201 -12.36 78.73 -14.61
CA GLY A 201 -12.19 77.47 -15.32
C GLY A 201 -11.91 76.30 -14.38
N PRO A 202 -11.67 75.10 -14.92
CA PRO A 202 -11.36 73.93 -14.09
C PRO A 202 -9.93 73.98 -13.52
N ILE A 203 -9.65 73.19 -12.50
CA ILE A 203 -8.28 72.89 -12.05
C ILE A 203 -8.07 71.37 -12.14
N PRO A 204 -7.16 70.87 -13.00
CA PRO A 204 -6.22 71.64 -13.82
C PRO A 204 -6.88 72.33 -15.02
N ARG A 205 -6.19 73.30 -15.60
CA ARG A 205 -6.63 74.06 -16.79
C ARG A 205 -6.96 73.17 -17.99
N GLU A 206 -6.18 72.12 -18.19
CA GLU A 206 -6.36 71.14 -19.25
C GLU A 206 -6.37 69.72 -18.68
N GLY A 207 -7.27 68.88 -19.18
CA GLY A 207 -7.34 67.46 -18.81
C GLY A 207 -7.63 67.23 -17.33
N TYR A 208 -6.84 66.35 -16.72
CA TYR A 208 -6.96 65.87 -15.34
C TYR A 208 -5.58 65.82 -14.68
N VAL A 209 -5.56 65.91 -13.35
CA VAL A 209 -4.37 65.59 -12.57
C VAL A 209 -4.42 64.11 -12.21
N TYR A 210 -3.28 63.43 -12.33
CA TYR A 210 -3.11 62.03 -11.96
C TYR A 210 -2.11 61.91 -10.81
N SER A 211 -2.42 61.05 -9.85
CA SER A 211 -1.52 60.64 -8.77
C SER A 211 -1.44 59.12 -8.75
N ILE A 212 -0.22 58.58 -8.77
CA ILE A 212 0.06 57.15 -8.76
C ILE A 212 0.62 56.78 -7.40
N ILE A 213 -0.01 55.82 -6.74
CA ILE A 213 0.33 55.38 -5.38
C ILE A 213 0.80 53.93 -5.45
N THR A 214 2.02 53.67 -4.96
CA THR A 214 2.55 52.32 -4.83
C THR A 214 1.97 51.60 -3.61
N LEU A 215 1.69 50.31 -3.78
CA LEU A 215 1.29 49.36 -2.73
C LEU A 215 2.47 48.60 -2.15
N GLU A 216 3.68 48.75 -2.70
CA GLU A 216 4.87 48.06 -2.21
C GLU A 216 5.17 48.43 -0.75
N ASN A 217 5.48 47.42 0.06
CA ASN A 217 5.71 47.49 1.50
C ASN A 217 4.47 47.88 2.33
N LEU A 218 3.28 47.99 1.71
CA LEU A 218 2.03 48.10 2.44
C LEU A 218 1.63 46.73 2.99
N GLU A 219 1.03 46.69 4.18
CA GLU A 219 0.44 45.45 4.71
C GLU A 219 -0.75 45.02 3.87
N ASP A 220 -0.82 43.73 3.55
CA ASP A 220 -2.01 43.11 2.97
C ASP A 220 -3.01 42.82 4.11
N PRO A 221 -4.12 43.58 4.21
CA PRO A 221 -5.02 43.50 5.36
C PRO A 221 -5.75 42.15 5.46
N LEU A 222 -5.81 41.37 4.38
CA LEU A 222 -6.49 40.09 4.35
C LEU A 222 -5.88 39.11 5.36
N PHE A 223 -4.56 39.09 5.49
CA PHE A 223 -3.81 38.19 6.36
C PHE A 223 -4.15 38.47 7.83
N SER A 224 -4.00 39.72 8.26
CA SER A 224 -4.27 40.13 9.64
C SER A 224 -5.75 39.97 10.00
N ALA A 225 -6.66 40.36 9.10
CA ALA A 225 -8.11 40.27 9.34
C ALA A 225 -8.59 38.83 9.52
N LEU A 226 -8.17 37.91 8.64
CA LEU A 226 -8.62 36.51 8.68
C LEU A 226 -7.92 35.72 9.80
N THR A 227 -6.63 35.96 10.04
CA THR A 227 -5.87 35.21 11.07
C THR A 227 -5.97 35.79 12.48
N TYR A 228 -6.85 36.76 12.72
CA TYR A 228 -7.01 37.44 14.02
C TYR A 228 -5.73 38.15 14.49
N GLY A 229 -5.00 38.77 13.56
CA GLY A 229 -3.77 39.51 13.81
C GLY A 229 -2.55 38.63 14.13
N ARG A 230 -2.65 37.30 13.94
CA ARG A 230 -1.56 36.35 14.26
C ARG A 230 -0.55 36.22 13.13
N TYR A 231 -0.94 36.58 11.92
CA TYR A 231 -0.10 36.54 10.74
C TYR A 231 -0.33 37.81 9.92
N TYR A 232 0.76 38.48 9.51
CA TYR A 232 0.74 39.65 8.65
C TYR A 232 1.77 39.47 7.54
N ARG A 233 1.53 40.12 6.40
CA ARG A 233 2.43 40.10 5.25
C ARG A 233 2.44 41.47 4.58
N SER A 234 3.63 41.90 4.16
CA SER A 234 3.80 43.10 3.34
C SER A 234 3.77 42.74 1.86
N ILE A 235 3.15 43.59 1.04
CA ILE A 235 3.09 43.41 -0.41
C ILE A 235 4.48 43.71 -0.97
N GLU A 236 5.18 42.67 -1.38
CA GLU A 236 6.49 42.79 -2.02
C GLU A 236 6.48 42.01 -3.35
N PRO A 237 6.76 42.67 -4.50
CA PRO A 237 6.73 42.01 -5.79
C PRO A 237 7.84 40.97 -5.90
N CYS A 238 7.54 39.87 -6.62
CA CYS A 238 8.55 38.94 -7.10
C CYS A 238 9.41 39.62 -8.18
N GLU A 239 10.64 39.15 -8.37
CA GLU A 239 11.51 39.58 -9.50
C GLU A 239 10.77 39.40 -10.85
N TYR A 240 9.94 38.37 -10.95
CA TYR A 240 9.05 38.07 -12.06
C TYR A 240 7.65 38.67 -11.81
N THR A 241 7.60 40.00 -11.69
CA THR A 241 6.41 40.71 -11.18
C THR A 241 5.14 40.47 -11.99
N PHE A 242 5.25 40.36 -13.33
CA PHE A 242 4.12 40.18 -14.25
C PHE A 242 4.37 38.97 -15.17
N PRO A 243 4.15 37.73 -14.70
CA PRO A 243 4.53 36.51 -15.41
C PRO A 243 3.84 36.31 -16.76
N GLU A 244 2.62 36.83 -16.91
CA GLU A 244 1.84 36.73 -18.14
C GLU A 244 2.29 37.72 -19.23
N LEU A 245 2.99 38.80 -18.85
CA LEU A 245 3.37 39.90 -19.73
C LEU A 245 4.86 39.99 -20.03
N ILE A 246 5.70 39.83 -19.00
CA ILE A 246 7.13 40.16 -19.09
C ILE A 246 7.96 38.88 -19.14
N GLU A 247 8.03 38.17 -18.02
CA GLU A 247 8.86 36.98 -17.87
C GLU A 247 8.31 36.10 -16.74
N ARG A 248 8.29 34.79 -16.97
CA ARG A 248 7.79 33.80 -16.02
C ARG A 248 8.88 33.38 -15.03
N PRO A 249 8.55 33.06 -13.78
CA PRO A 249 9.50 32.59 -12.76
C PRO A 249 9.94 31.13 -12.96
N VAL A 250 9.91 30.65 -14.20
CA VAL A 250 10.37 29.31 -14.58
C VAL A 250 11.12 29.46 -15.89
N LYS A 251 12.34 28.92 -15.93
CA LYS A 251 13.12 28.86 -17.16
C LYS A 251 12.95 27.51 -17.81
N VAL A 252 12.98 27.48 -19.14
CA VAL A 252 12.79 26.26 -19.91
C VAL A 252 13.75 26.20 -21.09
N LEU A 253 14.26 25.01 -21.38
CA LEU A 253 14.92 24.68 -22.65
C LEU A 253 14.21 23.51 -23.31
N TYR A 254 14.08 23.56 -24.64
CA TYR A 254 13.45 22.54 -25.45
C TYR A 254 14.52 21.72 -26.16
N GLY A 255 14.37 20.42 -26.33
CA GLY A 255 15.35 19.58 -27.02
C GLY A 255 14.75 18.25 -27.46
N ASN A 256 15.60 17.40 -28.03
CA ASN A 256 15.27 16.01 -28.30
C ASN A 256 15.56 15.20 -27.05
N GLY A 257 14.58 14.49 -26.50
CA GLY A 257 14.78 13.72 -25.29
C GLY A 257 14.59 12.22 -25.48
N SER A 258 15.19 11.46 -24.56
CA SER A 258 14.95 10.03 -24.35
C SER A 258 14.93 9.77 -22.85
N SER A 259 13.91 9.08 -22.37
CA SER A 259 13.71 8.73 -20.97
C SER A 259 12.68 7.61 -20.88
N ASP A 260 12.82 6.74 -19.88
CA ASP A 260 11.81 5.72 -19.54
C ASP A 260 10.73 6.27 -18.60
N THR A 261 10.92 7.49 -18.09
CA THR A 261 9.95 8.19 -17.22
C THR A 261 9.59 9.56 -17.78
N ASP A 262 8.33 9.96 -17.59
CA ASP A 262 7.74 11.23 -18.04
C ASP A 262 8.38 12.44 -17.38
N HIS A 263 8.75 12.29 -16.10
CA HIS A 263 9.39 13.30 -15.29
C HIS A 263 10.68 12.78 -14.66
N VAL A 264 11.71 13.62 -14.64
CA VAL A 264 12.96 13.36 -13.92
C VAL A 264 13.32 14.57 -13.08
N LEU A 265 13.49 14.35 -11.77
CA LEU A 265 13.78 15.39 -10.78
C LEU A 265 15.24 15.29 -10.31
N GLY A 266 15.89 16.44 -10.18
CA GLY A 266 17.22 16.54 -9.56
C GLY A 266 17.68 17.98 -9.39
N LYS A 267 18.89 18.16 -8.87
CA LYS A 267 19.55 19.49 -8.85
C LYS A 267 20.45 19.65 -10.06
N TYR A 268 20.43 20.81 -10.71
CA TYR A 268 21.33 21.08 -11.83
C TYR A 268 22.79 21.16 -11.37
N SER A 269 23.70 20.59 -12.16
CA SER A 269 25.15 20.81 -11.99
C SER A 269 25.89 20.77 -13.33
N SER A 270 26.83 21.69 -13.51
CA SER A 270 27.70 21.78 -14.68
C SER A 270 29.06 21.10 -14.47
N VAL A 271 29.31 20.58 -13.26
CA VAL A 271 30.59 20.01 -12.81
C VAL A 271 30.47 18.66 -12.11
N THR A 272 29.31 18.32 -11.53
CA THR A 272 29.07 17.07 -10.82
C THR A 272 28.02 16.25 -11.57
N TRP A 273 28.28 14.97 -11.81
CA TRP A 273 27.38 14.07 -12.54
C TRP A 273 27.24 12.74 -11.78
N SER A 274 26.77 12.82 -10.53
CA SER A 274 26.41 11.67 -9.70
C SER A 274 24.90 11.60 -9.48
N GLU A 275 24.42 10.53 -8.85
CA GLU A 275 23.01 10.37 -8.48
C GLU A 275 22.46 11.61 -7.73
N GLY A 276 21.26 12.03 -8.10
CA GLY A 276 20.55 13.21 -7.61
C GLY A 276 20.86 14.52 -8.36
N PHE A 277 21.93 14.57 -9.15
CA PHE A 277 22.21 15.71 -10.03
C PHE A 277 21.72 15.47 -11.46
N ILE A 278 21.21 16.53 -12.08
CA ILE A 278 20.99 16.64 -13.53
C ILE A 278 22.18 17.41 -14.10
N PHE A 279 22.99 16.75 -14.92
CA PHE A 279 24.13 17.42 -15.54
C PHE A 279 23.67 18.33 -16.67
N PHE A 280 24.19 19.56 -16.74
CA PHE A 280 23.95 20.44 -17.89
C PHE A 280 25.25 20.98 -18.51
N GLY A 281 25.35 20.94 -19.83
CA GLY A 281 26.59 21.29 -20.52
C GLY A 281 26.51 21.31 -22.04
N GLU A 282 27.68 21.45 -22.68
CA GLU A 282 27.76 21.46 -24.15
C GLU A 282 27.67 20.04 -24.74
N TYR A 283 28.31 19.07 -24.07
CA TYR A 283 28.48 17.69 -24.53
C TYR A 283 28.35 16.69 -23.37
N TYR A 284 28.09 15.43 -23.69
CA TYR A 284 27.94 14.34 -22.73
C TYR A 284 29.26 14.01 -21.99
N PRO A 285 29.29 14.03 -20.64
CA PRO A 285 30.52 13.88 -19.85
C PRO A 285 30.86 12.42 -19.48
N GLY A 286 29.98 11.45 -19.77
CA GLY A 286 30.05 10.07 -19.28
C GLY A 286 28.90 9.74 -18.31
N ASP A 287 28.76 8.47 -17.93
CA ASP A 287 27.68 7.97 -17.07
C ASP A 287 27.82 8.37 -15.59
N GLY A 288 26.70 8.44 -14.87
CA GLY A 288 26.65 8.66 -13.42
C GLY A 288 25.58 9.64 -12.92
N ALA A 289 25.09 10.58 -13.76
CA ALA A 289 24.03 11.51 -13.37
C ALA A 289 22.63 10.89 -13.47
N THR A 290 21.67 11.45 -12.74
CA THR A 290 20.24 11.10 -12.83
C THR A 290 19.60 11.55 -14.14
N GLY A 291 20.14 12.60 -14.76
CA GLY A 291 19.75 13.00 -16.12
C GLY A 291 20.72 14.01 -16.73
N TYR A 292 20.56 14.27 -18.03
CA TYR A 292 21.46 15.14 -18.79
C TYR A 292 20.70 16.17 -19.63
N VAL A 293 21.17 17.42 -19.66
CA VAL A 293 20.68 18.47 -20.56
C VAL A 293 21.84 19.08 -21.34
N LEU A 294 21.90 18.79 -22.63
CA LEU A 294 23.09 18.98 -23.46
C LEU A 294 22.79 19.87 -24.66
N ARG A 295 23.68 20.82 -24.95
CA ARG A 295 23.59 21.61 -26.18
C ARG A 295 23.62 20.73 -27.42
N THR A 296 24.47 19.70 -27.44
CA THR A 296 24.61 18.78 -28.56
C THR A 296 24.95 17.38 -28.05
N GLY A 297 24.31 16.36 -28.61
CA GLY A 297 24.50 14.97 -28.23
C GLY A 297 23.68 14.00 -29.08
N ASP A 298 23.87 12.71 -28.83
CA ASP A 298 23.17 11.60 -29.50
C ASP A 298 22.43 10.79 -28.44
N ILE A 299 21.10 10.82 -28.46
CA ILE A 299 20.25 10.17 -27.46
C ILE A 299 20.47 8.65 -27.40
N ASN A 300 20.87 8.02 -28.50
CA ASN A 300 21.05 6.56 -28.56
C ASN A 300 22.32 6.07 -27.84
N LYS A 301 23.18 6.99 -27.37
CA LYS A 301 24.44 6.67 -26.70
C LYS A 301 24.39 6.88 -25.19
N ILE A 302 23.26 7.33 -24.67
CA ILE A 302 23.12 7.73 -23.27
C ILE A 302 21.91 6.96 -22.73
N THR A 303 22.16 6.08 -21.77
CA THR A 303 21.12 5.19 -21.21
C THR A 303 20.28 5.88 -20.13
N ALA A 304 20.81 6.90 -19.48
CA ALA A 304 20.04 7.70 -18.53
C ALA A 304 19.16 8.75 -19.25
N PRO A 305 18.11 9.27 -18.59
CA PRO A 305 17.28 10.33 -19.15
C PRO A 305 18.10 11.52 -19.66
N VAL A 306 17.89 11.89 -20.92
CA VAL A 306 18.71 12.91 -21.57
C VAL A 306 17.89 13.79 -22.49
N ILE A 307 18.20 15.09 -22.51
CA ILE A 307 17.74 16.07 -23.48
C ILE A 307 18.95 16.62 -24.23
N VAL A 308 19.01 16.44 -25.55
CA VAL A 308 20.08 16.95 -26.43
C VAL A 308 19.54 17.99 -27.40
N ASN A 309 20.44 18.69 -28.09
CA ASN A 309 20.09 19.68 -29.12
C ASN A 309 19.19 20.79 -28.57
N THR A 310 19.57 21.33 -27.40
CA THR A 310 18.73 22.30 -26.69
C THR A 310 18.55 23.60 -27.45
N THR A 311 17.32 24.10 -27.47
CA THR A 311 16.88 25.33 -28.13
C THR A 311 15.99 26.14 -27.20
N LEU A 312 15.92 27.44 -27.46
CA LEU A 312 14.92 28.34 -26.89
C LEU A 312 14.23 29.05 -28.06
N LYS A 313 12.91 28.87 -28.20
CA LYS A 313 12.13 29.38 -29.35
C LYS A 313 12.72 28.96 -30.71
N GLY A 314 13.20 27.71 -30.81
CA GLY A 314 13.81 27.14 -32.02
C GLY A 314 15.26 27.59 -32.29
N VAL A 315 15.84 28.44 -31.45
CA VAL A 315 17.25 28.87 -31.57
C VAL A 315 18.13 27.98 -30.70
N PRO A 316 19.14 27.27 -31.24
CA PRO A 316 20.08 26.49 -30.44
C PRO A 316 20.76 27.34 -29.37
N LEU A 317 20.65 26.93 -28.12
CA LEU A 317 21.14 27.67 -26.97
C LEU A 317 21.90 26.74 -26.02
N SER A 318 23.00 27.24 -25.45
CA SER A 318 23.75 26.51 -24.43
C SER A 318 22.94 26.44 -23.12
N PRO A 319 22.80 25.25 -22.49
CA PRO A 319 22.22 25.10 -21.16
C PRO A 319 22.89 25.96 -20.09
N ARG A 320 24.19 26.27 -20.25
CA ARG A 320 24.97 27.10 -19.32
C ARG A 320 24.55 28.56 -19.27
N LEU A 321 23.77 29.02 -20.24
CA LEU A 321 23.22 30.38 -20.25
C LEU A 321 21.87 30.48 -19.53
N VAL A 322 21.24 29.34 -19.21
CA VAL A 322 19.88 29.28 -18.66
C VAL A 322 19.90 28.77 -17.22
N PHE A 323 20.53 27.61 -17.00
CA PHE A 323 20.56 26.92 -15.71
C PHE A 323 21.80 27.28 -14.88
N LYS A 324 21.66 27.24 -13.55
CA LYS A 324 22.77 27.43 -12.62
C LYS A 324 22.93 26.19 -11.73
N ASP A 325 24.13 26.01 -11.19
CA ASP A 325 24.41 24.91 -10.28
C ASP A 325 23.57 25.02 -8.99
N ASN A 326 23.04 23.89 -8.53
CA ASN A 326 22.15 23.70 -7.38
C ASN A 326 20.70 24.16 -7.55
N ASP A 327 20.32 24.71 -8.70
CA ASP A 327 18.92 24.99 -9.01
C ASP A 327 18.11 23.69 -9.13
N ILE A 328 16.83 23.70 -8.74
CA ILE A 328 15.95 22.53 -8.84
C ILE A 328 15.47 22.38 -10.28
N GLY A 329 15.82 21.24 -10.88
CA GLY A 329 15.51 20.91 -12.27
C GLY A 329 14.47 19.81 -12.41
N VAL A 330 13.54 20.00 -13.34
CA VAL A 330 12.58 18.99 -13.76
C VAL A 330 12.71 18.78 -15.26
N LEU A 331 13.06 17.57 -15.68
CA LEU A 331 13.03 17.18 -17.09
C LEU A 331 11.68 16.56 -17.38
N VAL A 332 11.07 16.99 -18.48
CA VAL A 332 9.76 16.55 -18.95
C VAL A 332 9.94 16.03 -20.36
N PHE A 333 9.40 14.85 -20.63
CA PHE A 333 9.48 14.21 -21.93
C PHE A 333 8.04 14.12 -22.45
N GLY A 334 7.71 14.95 -23.45
CA GLY A 334 6.35 15.07 -24.01
C GLY A 334 6.02 13.98 -25.02
N ASP A 335 7.04 13.37 -25.66
CA ASP A 335 6.88 12.19 -26.53
C ASP A 335 7.42 10.98 -25.78
N ILE A 336 6.82 10.79 -24.61
CA ILE A 336 6.42 9.44 -24.24
C ILE A 336 5.01 9.22 -24.82
N GLY A 337 4.87 9.51 -26.13
CA GLY A 337 3.67 9.44 -26.99
C GLY A 337 2.51 10.40 -26.64
N SER A 338 2.24 11.44 -27.45
CA SER A 338 0.99 12.21 -27.38
C SER A 338 0.01 11.97 -28.55
N SER A 339 -1.11 11.30 -28.21
CA SER A 339 -2.44 11.30 -28.84
C SER A 339 -2.67 10.72 -30.26
N VAL A 340 -2.11 9.55 -30.54
CA VAL A 340 -2.97 8.37 -30.42
C VAL A 340 -2.45 7.72 -29.16
N HIS A 341 -3.24 7.68 -28.08
CA HIS A 341 -2.77 7.06 -26.83
C HIS A 341 -2.44 5.61 -27.12
N TRP A 342 -1.16 5.34 -27.37
CA TRP A 342 -0.70 4.09 -27.96
C TRP A 342 0.10 3.38 -26.89
N CYS A 343 -0.53 2.42 -26.24
CA CYS A 343 0.00 1.87 -24.99
C CYS A 343 1.35 1.19 -25.11
N SER A 344 1.74 0.79 -26.33
CA SER A 344 3.10 0.38 -26.63
C SER A 344 3.38 0.52 -28.12
N LEU A 345 4.38 1.33 -28.47
CA LEU A 345 4.83 1.53 -29.86
C LEU A 345 5.48 0.27 -30.47
N ASN A 346 5.74 -0.77 -29.66
CA ASN A 346 6.17 -2.07 -30.16
C ASN A 346 5.10 -2.73 -31.03
N TYR A 347 3.83 -2.36 -30.82
CA TYR A 347 2.72 -2.90 -31.58
C TYR A 347 2.29 -1.93 -32.68
N LYS A 348 2.40 -2.35 -33.95
CA LYS A 348 2.12 -1.48 -35.11
C LYS A 348 0.64 -1.16 -35.32
N TRP A 349 -0.26 -1.98 -34.79
CA TRP A 349 -1.69 -1.84 -34.98
C TRP A 349 -2.46 -2.04 -33.68
N ARG A 350 -3.69 -1.53 -33.64
CA ARG A 350 -4.65 -1.85 -32.58
C ARG A 350 -6.08 -1.95 -33.12
N VAL A 351 -6.91 -2.68 -32.40
CA VAL A 351 -8.35 -2.78 -32.64
C VAL A 351 -9.09 -2.68 -31.31
N ASN A 352 -10.09 -1.80 -31.23
CA ASN A 352 -10.99 -1.76 -30.07
C ASN A 352 -12.08 -2.82 -30.26
N ILE A 353 -12.33 -3.60 -29.21
CA ILE A 353 -13.42 -4.57 -29.13
C ILE A 353 -14.37 -4.21 -27.98
N THR A 354 -15.64 -4.57 -28.14
CA THR A 354 -16.66 -4.47 -27.11
C THR A 354 -17.31 -5.83 -26.91
N ILE A 355 -17.46 -6.27 -25.66
CA ILE A 355 -18.04 -7.55 -25.26
C ILE A 355 -19.25 -7.32 -24.33
N PRO A 356 -20.11 -8.34 -24.10
CA PRO A 356 -21.21 -8.23 -23.13
C PRO A 356 -20.73 -7.90 -21.71
N GLN A 357 -21.59 -7.25 -20.92
CA GLN A 357 -21.28 -6.95 -19.52
C GLN A 357 -21.31 -8.22 -18.67
N PHE A 358 -20.22 -8.46 -17.94
CA PHE A 358 -20.11 -9.49 -16.91
C PHE A 358 -19.80 -8.84 -15.55
N PRO A 359 -19.96 -9.56 -14.43
CA PRO A 359 -19.49 -9.09 -13.13
C PRO A 359 -17.97 -8.84 -13.14
N ASP A 360 -17.50 -7.76 -12.52
CA ASP A 360 -16.08 -7.43 -12.45
C ASP A 360 -15.25 -8.58 -11.85
N GLY A 361 -14.11 -8.85 -12.47
CA GLY A 361 -13.20 -9.95 -12.12
C GLY A 361 -13.64 -11.33 -12.62
N SER A 362 -14.74 -11.44 -13.37
CA SER A 362 -15.17 -12.71 -13.97
C SER A 362 -14.14 -13.24 -14.97
N LEU A 363 -13.89 -14.55 -14.97
CA LEU A 363 -13.09 -15.20 -16.00
C LEU A 363 -13.92 -15.32 -17.28
N VAL A 364 -13.36 -14.89 -18.41
CA VAL A 364 -14.06 -14.84 -19.70
C VAL A 364 -13.18 -15.42 -20.81
N LEU A 365 -13.74 -16.34 -21.59
CA LEU A 365 -13.15 -16.87 -22.82
C LEU A 365 -13.70 -16.10 -24.03
N LEU A 366 -12.84 -15.36 -24.71
CA LEU A 366 -13.15 -14.62 -25.92
C LEU A 366 -12.84 -15.48 -27.16
N LYS A 367 -13.86 -15.75 -27.98
CA LYS A 367 -13.66 -16.34 -29.31
C LYS A 367 -13.66 -15.23 -30.35
N LEU A 368 -12.47 -14.79 -30.75
CA LEU A 368 -12.30 -13.68 -31.69
C LEU A 368 -12.06 -14.20 -33.11
N PRO A 369 -12.66 -13.63 -34.16
CA PRO A 369 -12.36 -14.02 -35.53
C PRO A 369 -10.98 -13.53 -35.95
N THR A 370 -10.15 -14.40 -36.52
CA THR A 370 -8.76 -14.07 -36.91
C THR A 370 -8.66 -12.92 -37.92
N SER A 371 -9.73 -12.67 -38.67
CA SER A 371 -9.84 -11.56 -39.62
C SER A 371 -9.69 -10.16 -38.98
N ILE A 372 -9.84 -10.01 -37.66
CA ILE A 372 -9.65 -8.71 -36.98
C ILE A 372 -8.17 -8.36 -36.78
N PHE A 373 -7.26 -9.31 -37.03
CA PHE A 373 -5.81 -9.15 -36.84
C PHE A 373 -5.04 -9.35 -38.17
N PRO A 374 -5.15 -8.43 -39.13
CA PRO A 374 -4.42 -8.55 -40.38
C PRO A 374 -2.91 -8.40 -40.15
N ASN A 375 -2.13 -9.30 -40.73
CA ASN A 375 -0.66 -9.31 -40.69
C ASN A 375 -0.05 -9.50 -39.29
N ILE A 376 -0.82 -9.86 -38.27
CA ILE A 376 -0.23 -10.21 -36.98
C ILE A 376 0.73 -11.39 -37.13
N TYR A 377 1.88 -11.34 -36.46
CA TYR A 377 2.70 -12.52 -36.28
C TYR A 377 2.05 -13.44 -35.25
N HIS A 378 1.86 -14.70 -35.61
CA HIS A 378 1.34 -15.71 -34.69
C HIS A 378 1.89 -17.10 -35.04
N THR A 379 1.91 -17.98 -34.04
CA THR A 379 2.01 -19.43 -34.16
C THR A 379 0.67 -20.05 -33.78
N ASP A 380 0.63 -21.33 -33.40
CA ASP A 380 -0.58 -21.97 -32.90
C ASP A 380 -0.87 -21.59 -31.42
N GLU A 381 0.15 -21.13 -30.68
CA GLU A 381 0.12 -20.88 -29.23
C GLU A 381 0.50 -19.44 -28.84
N GLU A 382 1.26 -18.74 -29.68
CA GLU A 382 1.73 -17.38 -29.41
C GLU A 382 1.24 -16.39 -30.47
N ALA A 383 1.07 -15.14 -30.07
CA ALA A 383 0.90 -14.05 -31.01
C ALA A 383 1.57 -12.77 -30.51
N SER A 384 2.00 -11.92 -31.44
CA SER A 384 2.55 -10.61 -31.09
C SER A 384 1.43 -9.63 -30.75
N MET A 385 0.82 -9.78 -29.57
CA MET A 385 -0.31 -8.97 -29.11
C MET A 385 -0.27 -8.58 -27.61
N MET A 386 -1.04 -7.55 -27.26
CA MET A 386 -1.29 -7.12 -25.87
C MET A 386 -2.72 -6.58 -25.72
N ILE A 387 -3.38 -6.88 -24.60
CA ILE A 387 -4.76 -6.43 -24.32
C ILE A 387 -4.75 -5.36 -23.23
N TYR A 388 -5.47 -4.26 -23.48
CA TYR A 388 -5.67 -3.17 -22.54
C TYR A 388 -7.16 -2.90 -22.31
N GLU A 389 -7.51 -2.36 -21.15
CA GLU A 389 -8.81 -1.74 -20.94
C GLU A 389 -8.97 -0.56 -21.90
N LYS A 390 -10.19 -0.32 -22.40
CA LYS A 390 -10.46 0.87 -23.23
C LYS A 390 -10.46 2.12 -22.36
N SER A 391 -9.27 2.68 -22.19
CA SER A 391 -9.02 3.99 -21.61
C SER A 391 -8.08 4.75 -22.53
N ASP A 392 -8.49 5.95 -22.93
CA ASP A 392 -7.67 6.82 -23.78
C ASP A 392 -6.44 7.40 -23.05
N THR A 393 -6.17 7.01 -21.79
CA THR A 393 -5.01 7.49 -21.02
C THR A 393 -4.36 6.48 -20.05
N ALA A 394 -5.04 5.41 -19.61
CA ALA A 394 -4.55 4.64 -18.45
C ALA A 394 -3.62 3.46 -18.78
N CYS A 395 -3.67 2.90 -20.00
CA CYS A 395 -2.88 1.72 -20.41
C CYS A 395 -2.86 0.57 -19.41
N VAL A 396 -4.01 0.31 -18.78
CA VAL A 396 -4.16 -0.82 -17.87
C VAL A 396 -4.15 -2.10 -18.68
N GLN A 397 -3.05 -2.85 -18.59
CA GLN A 397 -2.93 -4.16 -19.22
C GLN A 397 -3.88 -5.13 -18.54
N VAL A 398 -4.66 -5.84 -19.35
CA VAL A 398 -5.58 -6.87 -18.90
C VAL A 398 -4.82 -8.19 -18.93
N PRO A 399 -4.75 -8.93 -17.81
CA PRO A 399 -4.22 -10.28 -17.83
C PRO A 399 -4.94 -11.10 -18.90
N PHE A 400 -4.17 -11.76 -19.77
CA PHE A 400 -4.72 -12.59 -20.82
C PHE A 400 -3.85 -13.81 -21.10
N TRP A 401 -4.45 -14.86 -21.66
CA TRP A 401 -3.75 -16.04 -22.15
C TRP A 401 -4.38 -16.53 -23.45
N ILE A 402 -3.54 -16.84 -24.42
CA ILE A 402 -3.93 -17.36 -25.73
C ILE A 402 -3.98 -18.89 -25.61
N GLU A 403 -5.18 -19.45 -25.60
CA GLU A 403 -5.34 -20.90 -25.53
C GLU A 403 -5.11 -21.55 -26.90
N TYR A 404 -5.55 -20.89 -27.96
CA TYR A 404 -5.54 -21.45 -29.31
C TYR A 404 -5.62 -20.36 -30.38
N TRP A 405 -4.74 -20.45 -31.39
CA TRP A 405 -4.79 -19.59 -32.57
C TRP A 405 -5.03 -20.41 -33.85
N GLY A 406 -6.28 -20.46 -34.29
CA GLY A 406 -6.67 -21.18 -35.50
C GLY A 406 -6.73 -20.33 -36.77
N PRO A 407 -7.07 -20.93 -37.92
CA PRO A 407 -7.20 -20.19 -39.18
C PRO A 407 -8.42 -19.24 -39.21
N THR A 408 -9.48 -19.54 -38.46
CA THR A 408 -10.73 -18.76 -38.47
C THR A 408 -11.01 -18.03 -37.16
N TYR A 409 -10.55 -18.57 -36.03
CA TYR A 409 -10.80 -18.00 -34.70
C TYR A 409 -9.57 -18.16 -33.80
N VAL A 410 -9.41 -17.21 -32.89
CA VAL A 410 -8.49 -17.26 -31.75
C VAL A 410 -9.29 -17.30 -30.46
N TRP A 411 -8.82 -18.08 -29.49
CA TRP A 411 -9.42 -18.24 -28.18
C TRP A 411 -8.51 -17.59 -27.14
N VAL A 412 -9.01 -16.53 -26.50
CA VAL A 412 -8.24 -15.74 -25.53
C VAL A 412 -8.99 -15.64 -24.22
N TRP A 413 -8.34 -16.04 -23.13
CA TRP A 413 -8.86 -15.87 -21.78
C TRP A 413 -8.51 -14.49 -21.24
N ILE A 414 -9.46 -13.83 -20.57
CA ILE A 414 -9.24 -12.57 -19.86
C ILE A 414 -9.98 -12.58 -18.51
N LYS A 415 -9.59 -11.69 -17.59
CA LYS A 415 -10.45 -11.27 -16.48
C LYS A 415 -11.21 -10.02 -16.86
N ALA A 416 -12.54 -10.08 -16.81
CA ALA A 416 -13.39 -8.97 -17.17
C ALA A 416 -13.21 -7.80 -16.19
N SER A 417 -12.90 -6.62 -16.71
CA SER A 417 -12.84 -5.36 -15.96
C SER A 417 -13.75 -4.27 -16.55
N GLY A 418 -14.53 -4.63 -17.57
CA GLY A 418 -15.51 -3.79 -18.23
C GLY A 418 -16.07 -4.44 -19.49
N THR A 419 -16.72 -3.64 -20.33
CA THR A 419 -17.27 -4.07 -21.63
C THR A 419 -16.34 -3.81 -22.79
N ASP A 420 -15.35 -2.94 -22.63
CA ASP A 420 -14.59 -2.39 -23.74
C ASP A 420 -13.08 -2.59 -23.54
N TYR A 421 -12.43 -3.13 -24.57
CA TYR A 421 -11.00 -3.48 -24.56
C TYR A 421 -10.33 -3.00 -25.85
N THR A 422 -9.02 -2.78 -25.77
CA THR A 422 -8.17 -2.44 -26.92
C THR A 422 -7.09 -3.50 -27.08
N ILE A 423 -7.07 -4.18 -28.22
CA ILE A 423 -6.07 -5.20 -28.53
C ILE A 423 -5.03 -4.59 -29.46
N TYR A 424 -3.79 -4.52 -29.00
CA TYR A 424 -2.63 -4.09 -29.76
C TYR A 424 -1.93 -5.30 -30.37
N PHE A 425 -1.42 -5.18 -31.60
CA PHE A 425 -0.76 -6.28 -32.29
C PHE A 425 0.27 -5.82 -33.34
N THR A 426 1.18 -6.71 -33.74
CA THR A 426 2.25 -6.43 -34.73
C THR A 426 2.65 -7.66 -35.55
N ASP A 427 3.38 -7.43 -36.64
CA ASP A 427 3.96 -8.45 -37.53
C ASP A 427 5.37 -8.91 -37.09
N ASP A 428 5.91 -8.32 -36.02
CA ASP A 428 7.25 -8.59 -35.53
C ASP A 428 7.24 -9.79 -34.55
N PRO A 429 7.93 -10.91 -34.87
CA PRO A 429 8.01 -12.08 -34.01
C PRO A 429 8.70 -11.85 -32.66
N ALA A 430 9.47 -10.77 -32.49
CA ALA A 430 10.17 -10.49 -31.24
C ALA A 430 9.23 -10.21 -30.06
N TYR A 431 7.95 -9.94 -30.34
CA TYR A 431 6.92 -9.67 -29.33
C TYR A 431 5.90 -10.81 -29.20
N ALA A 432 6.17 -11.96 -29.83
CA ALA A 432 5.33 -13.14 -29.68
C ALA A 432 5.25 -13.54 -28.21
N THR A 433 4.03 -13.75 -27.73
CA THR A 433 3.75 -14.17 -26.36
C THR A 433 2.53 -15.06 -26.36
N ASP A 434 2.48 -16.00 -25.42
CA ASP A 434 1.29 -16.79 -25.15
C ASP A 434 0.32 -16.10 -24.17
N GLY A 435 0.71 -14.96 -23.58
CA GLY A 435 -0.15 -14.21 -22.66
C GLY A 435 0.59 -13.18 -21.80
N TYR A 436 -0.18 -12.37 -21.07
CA TYR A 436 0.34 -11.42 -20.09
C TYR A 436 -0.26 -11.71 -18.73
N ASN A 437 0.57 -11.84 -17.68
CA ASN A 437 0.11 -12.03 -16.30
C ASN A 437 -0.91 -13.19 -16.18
N LYS A 438 -0.72 -14.25 -16.98
CA LYS A 438 -1.65 -15.38 -17.12
C LYS A 438 -1.85 -16.15 -15.81
N GLU A 439 -0.87 -16.12 -14.93
CA GLU A 439 -0.93 -16.65 -13.56
C GLU A 439 -2.02 -15.98 -12.69
N TYR A 440 -2.47 -14.78 -13.07
CA TYR A 440 -3.57 -14.10 -12.38
C TYR A 440 -4.96 -14.45 -12.93
N LEU A 441 -5.07 -15.21 -14.03
CA LEU A 441 -6.36 -15.62 -14.61
C LEU A 441 -6.94 -16.83 -13.89
N PHE A 442 -6.09 -17.83 -13.67
CA PHE A 442 -6.43 -19.15 -13.18
C PHE A 442 -5.92 -19.33 -11.74
N TRP A 443 -6.41 -20.35 -11.05
CA TRP A 443 -5.81 -20.77 -9.78
C TRP A 443 -4.50 -21.50 -10.01
N LEU A 444 -4.38 -22.17 -11.16
CA LEU A 444 -3.15 -22.76 -11.64
C LEU A 444 -3.12 -22.65 -13.17
N ILE A 445 -1.96 -22.30 -13.72
CA ILE A 445 -1.62 -22.45 -15.13
C ILE A 445 -0.18 -22.93 -15.21
N ASP A 446 0.05 -23.99 -15.97
CA ASP A 446 1.38 -24.47 -16.29
C ASP A 446 1.45 -24.79 -17.78
N THR A 447 2.33 -24.10 -18.49
CA THR A 447 2.66 -24.32 -19.90
C THR A 447 3.93 -25.15 -20.06
N PHE A 448 4.45 -25.70 -18.94
CA PHE A 448 5.60 -26.59 -18.91
C PHE A 448 6.88 -26.03 -19.56
N ASP A 449 6.99 -24.69 -19.59
CA ASP A 449 8.16 -23.97 -20.07
C ASP A 449 9.33 -24.14 -19.09
N GLY A 450 10.50 -24.54 -19.61
CA GLY A 450 11.75 -24.63 -18.86
C GLY A 450 12.35 -26.04 -18.82
N THR A 451 13.21 -26.28 -17.82
CA THR A 451 14.03 -27.51 -17.74
C THR A 451 13.75 -28.36 -16.49
N SER A 452 12.81 -27.94 -15.63
CA SER A 452 12.45 -28.66 -14.41
C SER A 452 11.00 -28.37 -14.00
N ILE A 453 10.32 -29.37 -13.45
CA ILE A 453 8.96 -29.24 -12.89
C ILE A 453 8.94 -28.18 -11.78
N ASN A 454 7.92 -27.33 -11.78
CA ASN A 454 7.77 -26.26 -10.80
C ASN A 454 7.25 -26.80 -9.45
N PRO A 455 8.07 -26.85 -8.38
CA PRO A 455 7.65 -27.41 -7.09
C PRO A 455 6.66 -26.52 -6.33
N VAL A 456 6.40 -25.29 -6.81
CA VAL A 456 5.35 -24.41 -6.26
C VAL A 456 3.97 -24.85 -6.75
N LEU A 457 3.89 -25.42 -7.95
CA LEU A 457 2.64 -25.86 -8.56
C LEU A 457 2.39 -27.36 -8.34
N TRP A 458 3.45 -28.17 -8.34
CA TRP A 458 3.35 -29.63 -8.37
C TRP A 458 4.22 -30.32 -7.31
N ASN A 459 3.65 -31.36 -6.71
CA ASN A 459 4.40 -32.47 -6.11
C ASN A 459 4.77 -33.45 -7.22
N ASP A 460 6.07 -33.68 -7.42
CA ASP A 460 6.59 -34.65 -8.36
C ASP A 460 6.61 -36.05 -7.71
N LEU A 461 5.72 -36.93 -8.17
CA LEU A 461 5.44 -38.21 -7.53
C LEU A 461 6.00 -39.41 -8.29
N ALA A 462 6.37 -39.21 -9.56
CA ALA A 462 6.89 -40.27 -10.42
C ALA A 462 7.95 -39.73 -11.39
N ASP A 463 8.30 -40.50 -12.43
CA ASP A 463 9.38 -40.17 -13.38
C ASP A 463 8.93 -39.23 -14.52
N ALA A 464 8.06 -38.26 -14.24
CA ALA A 464 7.70 -37.22 -15.21
C ALA A 464 8.84 -36.20 -15.36
N TYR A 465 9.01 -35.64 -16.55
CA TYR A 465 10.06 -34.66 -16.80
C TYR A 465 9.71 -33.69 -17.94
N LEU A 466 10.38 -32.54 -17.98
CA LEU A 466 10.25 -31.59 -19.09
C LEU A 466 11.24 -31.94 -20.20
N ASP A 467 10.80 -32.00 -21.45
CA ASP A 467 11.66 -32.31 -22.61
C ASP A 467 12.56 -31.13 -23.04
N GLY A 468 12.36 -29.95 -22.44
CA GLY A 468 13.06 -28.72 -22.77
C GLY A 468 12.47 -27.95 -23.96
N ASN A 469 11.34 -28.41 -24.52
CA ASN A 469 10.62 -27.79 -25.63
C ASN A 469 9.19 -27.38 -25.26
N GLY A 470 8.90 -27.16 -23.96
CA GLY A 470 7.57 -26.75 -23.50
C GLY A 470 6.59 -27.90 -23.25
N HIS A 471 7.06 -29.15 -23.15
CA HIS A 471 6.18 -30.27 -22.87
C HIS A 471 6.56 -31.02 -21.59
N LEU A 472 5.53 -31.36 -20.81
CA LEU A 472 5.63 -32.39 -19.79
C LEU A 472 5.54 -33.76 -20.46
N VAL A 473 6.59 -34.55 -20.28
CA VAL A 473 6.66 -35.94 -20.71
C VAL A 473 6.34 -36.84 -19.52
N VAL A 474 5.30 -37.66 -19.68
CA VAL A 474 4.89 -38.66 -18.70
C VAL A 474 5.14 -40.04 -19.29
N PRO A 475 6.25 -40.70 -18.92
CA PRO A 475 6.51 -42.08 -19.35
C PRO A 475 5.36 -43.01 -18.97
N GLY A 476 4.98 -43.90 -19.88
CA GLY A 476 3.96 -44.90 -19.60
C GLY A 476 4.36 -45.85 -18.48
N GLY A 477 3.36 -46.44 -17.84
CA GLY A 477 3.50 -47.35 -16.71
C GLY A 477 2.13 -47.71 -16.15
N THR A 478 2.08 -48.75 -15.32
CA THR A 478 0.81 -49.21 -14.74
C THR A 478 0.31 -48.24 -13.67
N GLU A 479 -0.92 -47.74 -13.84
CA GLU A 479 -1.68 -46.93 -12.88
C GLU A 479 -0.85 -45.86 -12.15
N LYS A 480 -0.34 -44.88 -12.90
CA LYS A 480 0.65 -43.92 -12.41
C LYS A 480 0.06 -42.51 -12.25
N LEU A 481 0.17 -41.98 -11.03
CA LEU A 481 0.03 -40.55 -10.73
C LEU A 481 1.39 -39.86 -10.91
N ALA A 482 1.51 -39.07 -11.97
CA ALA A 482 2.76 -38.44 -12.37
C ALA A 482 3.06 -37.18 -11.55
N LEU A 483 2.10 -36.25 -11.52
CA LEU A 483 2.16 -34.99 -10.77
C LEU A 483 0.86 -34.81 -10.00
N GLN A 484 0.92 -34.13 -8.86
CA GLN A 484 -0.27 -33.70 -8.11
C GLN A 484 -0.10 -32.23 -7.69
N THR A 485 -1.17 -31.44 -7.69
CA THR A 485 -1.08 -30.04 -7.27
C THR A 485 -0.50 -29.92 -5.85
N ALA A 486 0.45 -29.00 -5.68
CA ALA A 486 1.10 -28.75 -4.39
C ALA A 486 0.10 -28.21 -3.35
N GLU A 487 -0.84 -27.40 -3.81
CA GLU A 487 -1.95 -26.84 -3.03
C GLU A 487 -3.28 -27.44 -3.48
N ALA A 488 -4.26 -27.50 -2.58
CA ALA A 488 -5.60 -28.01 -2.85
C ALA A 488 -6.56 -26.89 -3.29
N ILE A 489 -7.53 -27.25 -4.14
CA ILE A 489 -8.45 -26.37 -4.86
C ILE A 489 -9.84 -26.36 -4.21
N ASP A 490 -10.39 -25.17 -3.94
CA ASP A 490 -11.69 -25.00 -3.28
C ASP A 490 -12.83 -24.65 -4.25
N GLY A 491 -14.00 -25.24 -4.05
CA GLY A 491 -15.25 -24.84 -4.70
C GLY A 491 -15.53 -25.52 -6.05
N THR A 492 -16.29 -24.84 -6.90
CA THR A 492 -16.64 -25.30 -8.26
C THR A 492 -15.58 -24.83 -9.24
N PHE A 493 -14.98 -25.75 -9.99
CA PHE A 493 -13.87 -25.44 -10.91
C PHE A 493 -13.90 -26.28 -12.17
N PHE A 494 -13.04 -25.90 -13.12
CA PHE A 494 -12.72 -26.70 -14.28
C PHE A 494 -11.20 -26.95 -14.35
N VAL A 495 -10.82 -28.09 -14.92
CA VAL A 495 -9.45 -28.39 -15.32
C VAL A 495 -9.46 -28.47 -16.84
N ARG A 496 -8.66 -27.66 -17.51
CA ARG A 496 -8.52 -27.72 -18.97
C ARG A 496 -7.07 -28.00 -19.30
N PHE A 497 -6.81 -28.92 -20.22
CA PHE A 497 -5.46 -29.32 -20.57
C PHE A 497 -5.37 -29.74 -22.02
N ARG A 498 -4.15 -29.73 -22.58
CA ARG A 498 -3.86 -30.20 -23.93
C ARG A 498 -2.86 -31.35 -23.88
N MET A 499 -3.23 -32.49 -24.44
CA MET A 499 -2.40 -33.70 -24.39
C MET A 499 -2.42 -34.49 -25.71
N LYS A 500 -1.42 -35.35 -25.89
CA LYS A 500 -1.40 -36.39 -26.93
C LYS A 500 -0.62 -37.65 -26.50
N PRO A 501 -0.88 -38.80 -27.14
CA PRO A 501 -0.01 -39.98 -27.07
C PRO A 501 1.25 -39.84 -27.93
N GLU A 502 2.30 -40.61 -27.60
CA GLU A 502 3.46 -40.81 -28.48
C GLU A 502 3.08 -41.65 -29.70
N TYR A 503 2.32 -42.73 -29.50
CA TYR A 503 1.89 -43.66 -30.53
C TYR A 503 0.38 -43.83 -30.54
N THR A 504 -0.23 -43.70 -31.72
CA THR A 504 -1.68 -43.87 -31.92
C THR A 504 -2.14 -45.33 -31.90
N SER A 505 -1.16 -46.25 -31.91
CA SER A 505 -1.36 -47.70 -32.04
C SER A 505 -0.89 -48.43 -30.79
N LEU A 506 -0.92 -47.79 -29.63
CA LEU A 506 -0.63 -48.35 -28.32
C LEU A 506 -1.69 -47.84 -27.33
N ASP A 507 -1.91 -48.61 -26.28
CA ASP A 507 -2.72 -48.25 -25.12
C ASP A 507 -2.18 -46.97 -24.46
N PHE A 508 -3.06 -46.00 -24.17
CA PHE A 508 -2.69 -44.67 -23.74
C PHE A 508 -3.22 -44.26 -22.35
N ASP A 509 -4.47 -44.61 -22.00
CA ASP A 509 -5.21 -44.21 -20.80
C ASP A 509 -4.66 -42.97 -20.05
N GLY A 510 -4.57 -41.84 -20.77
CA GLY A 510 -3.90 -40.63 -20.29
C GLY A 510 -4.90 -39.57 -19.87
N GLY A 511 -4.60 -38.77 -18.84
CA GLY A 511 -5.47 -37.66 -18.47
C GLY A 511 -5.19 -37.04 -17.10
N VAL A 512 -6.26 -36.70 -16.38
CA VAL A 512 -6.19 -36.04 -15.06
C VAL A 512 -6.98 -36.79 -13.99
N GLU A 513 -6.58 -36.62 -12.74
CA GLU A 513 -7.24 -37.19 -11.56
C GLU A 513 -7.68 -36.08 -10.59
N LEU A 514 -8.73 -36.34 -9.82
CA LEU A 514 -9.17 -35.50 -8.70
C LEU A 514 -9.12 -36.30 -7.40
N GLU A 515 -8.42 -35.81 -6.38
CA GLU A 515 -8.40 -36.35 -5.01
C GLU A 515 -9.22 -35.43 -4.10
N PHE A 516 -10.27 -35.95 -3.46
CA PHE A 516 -11.17 -35.16 -2.63
C PHE A 516 -11.59 -35.86 -1.35
N ASN A 517 -11.90 -35.07 -0.34
CA ASN A 517 -12.48 -35.58 0.90
C ASN A 517 -14.01 -35.59 0.81
N TYR A 518 -14.69 -36.58 1.39
CA TYR A 518 -16.14 -36.61 1.49
C TYR A 518 -16.59 -36.97 2.91
N THR A 519 -17.76 -36.45 3.28
CA THR A 519 -18.39 -36.73 4.56
C THR A 519 -19.13 -38.05 4.53
N GLU A 520 -18.84 -38.92 5.48
CA GLU A 520 -19.64 -40.10 5.80
C GLU A 520 -20.19 -40.02 7.23
N TYR A 521 -21.39 -40.56 7.45
CA TYR A 521 -22.00 -40.60 8.78
C TYR A 521 -21.67 -41.95 9.46
N GLN A 522 -20.84 -41.92 10.51
CA GLN A 522 -20.55 -43.10 11.32
C GLN A 522 -21.24 -43.05 12.69
N GLN A 523 -21.67 -44.21 13.19
CA GLN A 523 -22.16 -44.37 14.56
C GLN A 523 -20.99 -44.60 15.52
N THR A 524 -20.83 -43.70 16.49
CA THR A 524 -19.69 -43.74 17.42
C THR A 524 -19.78 -44.87 18.45
N GLY A 525 -20.98 -45.38 18.74
CA GLY A 525 -21.20 -46.33 19.84
C GLY A 525 -20.89 -45.73 21.21
N ASP A 526 -21.17 -46.46 22.28
CA ASP A 526 -20.93 -45.96 23.64
C ASP A 526 -19.43 -45.99 24.00
N TYR A 527 -18.98 -45.01 24.80
CA TYR A 527 -17.59 -44.90 25.23
C TYR A 527 -17.44 -44.34 26.65
N LEU A 528 -16.26 -44.54 27.24
CA LEU A 528 -15.82 -43.89 28.46
C LEU A 528 -14.90 -42.72 28.12
N LYS A 529 -15.20 -41.53 28.65
CA LYS A 529 -14.28 -40.40 28.68
C LYS A 529 -13.53 -40.40 30.00
N VAL A 530 -12.21 -40.55 29.94
CA VAL A 530 -11.32 -40.60 31.11
C VAL A 530 -10.43 -39.37 31.11
N VAL A 531 -10.66 -38.45 32.04
CA VAL A 531 -9.76 -37.33 32.31
C VAL A 531 -8.77 -37.77 33.38
N ILE A 532 -7.50 -37.68 33.07
CA ILE A 532 -6.39 -38.10 33.93
C ILE A 532 -5.64 -36.85 34.36
N ASN A 533 -5.45 -36.68 35.67
CA ASN A 533 -4.67 -35.59 36.23
C ASN A 533 -3.50 -36.14 37.03
N TYR A 534 -2.33 -35.52 36.90
CA TYR A 534 -1.16 -35.78 37.72
C TYR A 534 -0.86 -34.54 38.57
N GLU A 535 -0.76 -34.70 39.89
CA GLU A 535 -0.48 -33.64 40.85
C GLU A 535 0.74 -34.00 41.73
N GLY A 536 1.94 -33.84 41.21
CA GLY A 536 3.15 -34.35 41.85
C GLY A 536 4.44 -33.58 41.53
N PRO A 537 5.62 -34.15 41.82
CA PRO A 537 6.91 -33.60 41.42
C PRO A 537 6.99 -33.40 39.90
N GLN A 538 7.84 -32.48 39.46
CA GLN A 538 8.05 -32.21 38.04
C GLN A 538 8.46 -33.49 37.29
N LEU A 539 7.80 -33.75 36.16
CA LEU A 539 8.14 -34.83 35.26
C LEU A 539 9.30 -34.42 34.35
N TYR A 540 10.20 -35.36 34.05
CA TYR A 540 11.31 -35.14 33.12
C TYR A 540 10.89 -35.22 31.65
N ASP A 541 9.78 -35.91 31.39
CA ASP A 541 9.19 -36.10 30.06
C ASP A 541 7.66 -36.13 30.22
N ILE A 542 6.95 -35.59 29.23
CA ILE A 542 5.48 -35.54 29.18
C ILE A 542 4.93 -36.16 27.90
N THR A 543 5.79 -36.68 27.02
CA THR A 543 5.43 -37.28 25.75
C THR A 543 5.48 -38.80 25.82
N ASN A 544 4.53 -39.47 25.17
CA ASN A 544 4.48 -40.93 25.07
C ASN A 544 4.62 -41.62 26.44
N ILE A 545 3.94 -41.08 27.44
CA ILE A 545 3.99 -41.54 28.83
C ILE A 545 3.08 -42.75 28.98
N GLN A 546 3.55 -43.79 29.65
CA GLN A 546 2.74 -44.95 30.01
C GLN A 546 1.96 -44.65 31.28
N ILE A 547 0.66 -44.50 31.14
CA ILE A 547 -0.25 -44.09 32.20
C ILE A 547 -1.17 -45.26 32.55
N PRO A 548 -1.20 -45.71 33.82
CA PRO A 548 -2.20 -46.68 34.25
C PRO A 548 -3.55 -45.98 34.40
N ILE A 549 -4.63 -46.56 33.87
CA ILE A 549 -6.00 -46.09 34.05
C ILE A 549 -6.74 -47.10 34.91
N ARG A 550 -7.21 -46.68 36.08
CA ARG A 550 -7.96 -47.53 37.01
C ARG A 550 -9.46 -47.30 36.85
N LEU A 551 -10.17 -48.34 36.45
CA LEU A 551 -11.62 -48.32 36.24
C LEU A 551 -12.30 -49.09 37.38
N SER A 552 -13.25 -48.44 38.05
CA SER A 552 -14.06 -49.09 39.10
C SER A 552 -15.07 -50.09 38.51
N ALA A 553 -15.62 -50.96 39.36
CA ALA A 553 -16.73 -51.86 38.98
C ALA A 553 -17.91 -51.11 38.32
N ALA A 554 -18.20 -49.87 38.75
CA ALA A 554 -19.23 -49.03 38.13
C ALA A 554 -18.82 -48.56 36.72
N ASN A 555 -17.53 -48.24 36.50
CA ASN A 555 -17.03 -47.81 35.20
C ASN A 555 -17.07 -48.92 34.15
N ILE A 556 -16.88 -50.18 34.54
CA ILE A 556 -16.82 -51.32 33.62
C ILE A 556 -18.16 -52.06 33.42
N SER A 557 -19.22 -51.65 34.13
CA SER A 557 -20.54 -52.31 34.08
C SER A 557 -21.12 -52.41 32.65
N GLY A 558 -21.40 -53.61 32.15
CA GLY A 558 -21.95 -53.79 30.79
C GLY A 558 -20.94 -53.67 29.64
N ILE A 559 -19.65 -53.60 29.95
CA ILE A 559 -18.58 -53.83 28.97
C ILE A 559 -18.31 -55.35 28.91
N ASN A 560 -18.22 -55.92 27.72
CA ASN A 560 -17.89 -57.33 27.52
C ASN A 560 -16.41 -57.59 27.83
N TYR A 561 -16.12 -58.54 28.72
CA TYR A 561 -14.77 -58.94 29.10
C TYR A 561 -14.68 -60.42 29.47
N ASP A 562 -13.46 -60.94 29.47
CA ASP A 562 -13.10 -62.27 29.98
C ASP A 562 -12.04 -62.13 31.09
N PRO A 563 -12.40 -62.42 32.36
CA PRO A 563 -11.49 -62.29 33.49
C PRO A 563 -10.41 -63.36 33.55
N THR A 564 -10.52 -64.44 32.76
CA THR A 564 -9.50 -65.52 32.75
C THR A 564 -8.30 -65.16 31.88
N THR A 565 -8.54 -64.38 30.83
CA THR A 565 -7.54 -63.94 29.86
C THR A 565 -7.17 -62.47 30.00
N ASN A 566 -7.85 -61.73 30.89
CA ASN A 566 -7.77 -60.28 31.04
C ASN A 566 -8.03 -59.53 29.71
N MET A 567 -8.94 -60.05 28.90
CA MET A 567 -9.34 -59.44 27.63
C MET A 567 -10.64 -58.67 27.81
N ALA A 568 -10.75 -57.51 27.16
CA ALA A 568 -11.98 -56.74 27.11
C ALA A 568 -12.27 -56.27 25.69
N ASN A 569 -13.55 -56.01 25.42
CA ASN A 569 -13.99 -55.55 24.13
C ASN A 569 -13.88 -54.03 24.07
N ILE A 570 -12.65 -53.53 23.92
CA ILE A 570 -12.35 -52.10 23.97
C ILE A 570 -11.38 -51.66 22.86
N SER A 571 -11.40 -50.37 22.57
CA SER A 571 -10.39 -49.65 21.82
C SER A 571 -10.18 -48.27 22.45
N VAL A 572 -8.96 -47.73 22.35
CA VAL A 572 -8.56 -46.53 23.09
C VAL A 572 -8.06 -45.45 22.13
N TYR A 573 -8.47 -44.20 22.35
CA TYR A 573 -8.19 -43.07 21.46
C TYR A 573 -7.81 -41.81 22.26
N SER A 574 -7.03 -40.91 21.65
CA SER A 574 -6.73 -39.60 22.24
C SER A 574 -7.80 -38.54 21.94
N ASP A 575 -8.68 -38.79 20.98
CA ASP A 575 -9.73 -37.88 20.55
C ASP A 575 -11.12 -38.52 20.60
N GLU A 576 -12.13 -37.67 20.71
CA GLU A 576 -13.53 -38.06 20.79
C GLU A 576 -14.10 -38.50 19.43
N SER A 577 -13.41 -38.20 18.33
CA SER A 577 -13.73 -38.67 16.97
C SER A 577 -13.19 -40.06 16.64
N PHE A 578 -12.46 -40.69 17.57
CA PHE A 578 -11.86 -42.02 17.39
C PHE A 578 -10.93 -42.14 16.18
N GLN A 579 -10.24 -41.07 15.81
CA GLN A 579 -9.33 -41.07 14.65
C GLN A 579 -7.89 -41.39 15.04
N ASN A 580 -7.49 -41.11 16.28
CA ASN A 580 -6.12 -41.29 16.74
C ASN A 580 -6.08 -42.41 17.80
N PRO A 581 -5.92 -43.68 17.36
CA PRO A 581 -5.85 -44.80 18.27
C PRO A 581 -4.59 -44.72 19.13
N LEU A 582 -4.75 -45.01 20.42
CA LEU A 582 -3.65 -45.09 21.37
C LEU A 582 -3.32 -46.55 21.67
N PRO A 583 -2.02 -46.91 21.71
CA PRO A 583 -1.60 -48.19 22.24
C PRO A 583 -2.11 -48.37 23.67
N PHE A 584 -2.65 -49.55 23.96
CA PHE A 584 -3.06 -49.94 25.30
C PHE A 584 -2.71 -51.38 25.62
N TRP A 585 -2.67 -51.71 26.91
CA TRP A 585 -2.51 -53.07 27.42
C TRP A 585 -3.32 -53.26 28.70
N ILE A 586 -4.07 -54.35 28.78
CA ILE A 586 -4.91 -54.67 29.93
C ILE A 586 -4.11 -55.56 30.86
N GLU A 587 -3.79 -55.01 32.03
CA GLU A 587 -3.08 -55.74 33.07
C GLU A 587 -4.02 -56.72 33.78
N TYR A 588 -5.20 -56.24 34.18
CA TYR A 588 -6.28 -57.08 34.68
C TYR A 588 -7.66 -56.50 34.36
N TRP A 589 -8.65 -57.39 34.26
CA TRP A 589 -10.06 -57.01 34.14
C TRP A 589 -10.95 -58.04 34.85
N ASN A 590 -11.68 -57.66 35.89
CA ASN A 590 -12.57 -58.57 36.63
C ASN A 590 -13.79 -57.85 37.22
N SER A 591 -14.61 -58.54 38.02
CA SER A 591 -15.84 -57.97 38.58
C SER A 591 -15.64 -56.77 39.52
N ASN A 592 -14.44 -56.58 40.05
CA ASN A 592 -14.13 -55.51 40.99
C ASN A 592 -13.60 -54.24 40.28
N GLY A 593 -13.21 -54.35 39.00
CA GLY A 593 -12.65 -53.24 38.22
C GLY A 593 -11.65 -53.72 37.17
N ALA A 594 -10.94 -52.76 36.57
CA ALA A 594 -9.89 -53.02 35.58
C ALA A 594 -8.73 -52.02 35.69
N GLN A 595 -7.54 -52.44 35.27
CA GLN A 595 -6.39 -51.54 35.05
C GLN A 595 -5.91 -51.68 33.61
N VAL A 596 -5.98 -50.56 32.89
CA VAL A 596 -5.60 -50.45 31.48
C VAL A 596 -4.45 -49.46 31.36
N TRP A 597 -3.32 -49.91 30.85
CA TRP A 597 -2.20 -49.04 30.53
C TRP A 597 -2.39 -48.41 29.16
N VAL A 598 -2.12 -47.11 29.05
CA VAL A 598 -2.23 -46.37 27.79
C VAL A 598 -0.95 -45.54 27.59
N LYS A 599 -0.43 -45.51 26.37
CA LYS A 599 0.69 -44.61 26.01
C LYS A 599 0.12 -43.32 25.44
N ALA A 600 0.26 -42.21 26.17
CA ALA A 600 -0.35 -40.93 25.81
C ALA A 600 0.54 -39.73 26.19
N ASN A 601 0.25 -38.57 25.61
CA ASN A 601 0.89 -37.31 25.97
C ASN A 601 0.16 -36.64 27.14
N LEU A 602 0.92 -36.05 28.06
CA LEU A 602 0.44 -35.21 29.15
C LEU A 602 0.60 -33.73 28.78
N THR A 603 -0.37 -32.91 29.18
CA THR A 603 -0.36 -31.45 29.01
C THR A 603 -0.05 -30.77 30.34
N TYR A 604 0.96 -29.91 30.38
CA TYR A 604 1.27 -29.10 31.56
C TYR A 604 0.24 -27.98 31.75
N ILE A 605 -0.36 -27.89 32.93
CA ILE A 605 -1.42 -26.91 33.23
C ILE A 605 -1.07 -25.94 34.38
N GLY A 606 0.09 -26.11 35.03
CA GLY A 606 0.61 -25.14 36.01
C GLY A 606 1.36 -25.76 37.18
N ARG A 607 1.75 -24.94 38.17
CA ARG A 607 2.36 -25.39 39.42
C ARG A 607 1.86 -24.60 40.63
N GLY A 608 1.85 -25.24 41.80
CA GLY A 608 1.49 -24.67 43.09
C GLY A 608 2.57 -24.92 44.15
N TRP A 609 2.56 -24.13 45.22
CA TRP A 609 3.45 -24.32 46.37
C TRP A 609 2.77 -25.12 47.47
N SER A 610 3.44 -26.16 47.95
CA SER A 610 3.07 -26.97 49.11
C SER A 610 4.14 -26.84 50.21
N ILE A 611 3.78 -27.19 51.45
CA ILE A 611 4.72 -27.30 52.58
C ILE A 611 5.89 -28.27 52.30
N THR A 612 5.75 -29.18 51.34
CA THR A 612 6.78 -30.16 50.92
C THR A 612 7.54 -29.75 49.65
N GLY A 613 7.21 -28.60 49.04
CA GLY A 613 7.86 -28.08 47.83
C GLY A 613 6.88 -27.75 46.70
N TRP A 614 7.40 -27.63 45.46
CA TRP A 614 6.58 -27.38 44.27
C TRP A 614 5.78 -28.62 43.85
N ILE A 615 4.49 -28.45 43.61
CA ILE A 615 3.59 -29.43 43.00
C ILE A 615 3.31 -28.96 41.56
N TYR A 616 3.46 -29.86 40.59
CA TYR A 616 3.21 -29.62 39.18
C TYR A 616 1.96 -30.36 38.74
N TYR A 617 1.12 -29.68 37.96
CA TYR A 617 -0.16 -30.17 37.48
C TYR A 617 -0.06 -30.49 36.00
N TYR A 618 -0.42 -31.72 35.62
CA TYR A 618 -0.53 -32.16 34.24
C TYR A 618 -1.87 -32.85 34.02
N THR A 619 -2.39 -32.81 32.79
CA THR A 619 -3.66 -33.44 32.44
C THR A 619 -3.62 -34.09 31.05
N THR A 620 -4.42 -35.13 30.85
CA THR A 620 -4.72 -35.69 29.53
C THR A 620 -6.13 -36.29 29.54
N THR A 621 -6.72 -36.44 28.36
CA THR A 621 -8.03 -37.10 28.21
C THR A 621 -7.90 -38.26 27.25
N VAL A 622 -8.46 -39.40 27.64
CA VAL A 622 -8.46 -40.63 26.85
C VAL A 622 -9.90 -41.11 26.68
N TYR A 623 -10.22 -41.62 25.49
CA TYR A 623 -11.53 -42.12 25.12
C TYR A 623 -11.45 -43.64 24.93
N ILE A 624 -12.18 -44.40 25.75
CA ILE A 624 -12.23 -45.86 25.69
C ILE A 624 -13.58 -46.29 25.10
N ARG A 625 -13.59 -46.63 23.82
CA ARG A 625 -14.76 -47.23 23.16
C ARG A 625 -14.89 -48.66 23.64
N TYR A 626 -16.12 -49.12 23.89
CA TYR A 626 -16.37 -50.46 24.40
C TYR A 626 -17.45 -51.21 23.63
N ASN A 627 -17.46 -52.53 23.78
CA ASN A 627 -18.32 -53.45 23.01
C ASN A 627 -18.11 -53.37 21.49
N THR A 628 -16.89 -53.05 21.07
CA THR A 628 -16.38 -52.97 19.67
C THR A 628 -16.40 -54.28 18.86
N GLY A 629 -17.10 -55.32 19.32
CA GLY A 629 -17.18 -56.64 18.66
C GLY A 629 -16.02 -57.63 18.89
N THR A 630 -14.84 -57.19 19.34
CA THR A 630 -13.65 -58.07 19.50
C THR A 630 -13.04 -57.97 20.89
N LEU A 631 -12.88 -59.09 21.59
CA LEU A 631 -12.09 -59.15 22.83
C LEU A 631 -10.61 -59.02 22.51
N THR A 632 -9.89 -58.18 23.24
CA THR A 632 -8.45 -57.99 23.11
C THR A 632 -7.81 -57.71 24.46
N ARG A 633 -6.54 -58.10 24.64
CA ARG A 633 -5.72 -57.70 25.79
C ARG A 633 -4.92 -56.41 25.52
N GLY A 634 -4.93 -55.93 24.27
CA GLY A 634 -4.01 -54.90 23.80
C GLY A 634 -2.60 -55.46 23.55
N ASP A 635 -1.63 -54.56 23.35
CA ASP A 635 -0.25 -54.90 23.01
C ASP A 635 0.72 -54.10 23.90
N GLY A 636 1.25 -54.76 24.94
CA GLY A 636 2.17 -54.14 25.88
C GLY A 636 3.47 -53.66 25.24
N SER A 637 3.92 -54.29 24.15
CA SER A 637 5.15 -53.89 23.44
C SER A 637 5.03 -52.53 22.74
N LYS A 638 3.80 -52.12 22.41
CA LYS A 638 3.52 -50.78 21.86
C LYS A 638 3.30 -49.73 22.96
N VAL A 639 3.01 -50.15 24.19
CA VAL A 639 2.76 -49.24 25.32
C VAL A 639 4.07 -48.89 26.01
N PHE A 640 4.81 -49.89 26.48
CA PHE A 640 5.95 -49.72 27.36
C PHE A 640 7.24 -49.44 26.60
N GLU A 641 8.25 -48.92 27.30
CA GLU A 641 9.61 -48.75 26.76
C GLU A 641 10.30 -50.10 26.59
N PHE A 642 9.90 -51.08 27.39
CA PHE A 642 10.25 -52.49 27.25
C PHE A 642 9.10 -53.33 27.82
N PHE A 643 8.77 -54.43 27.17
CA PHE A 643 7.68 -55.32 27.60
C PHE A 643 7.98 -56.78 27.22
N ASP A 644 7.81 -57.66 28.18
CA ASP A 644 7.73 -59.10 27.94
C ASP A 644 6.71 -59.74 28.87
N ASP A 645 5.77 -60.49 28.30
CA ASP A 645 4.78 -61.31 29.00
C ASP A 645 5.04 -62.81 28.82
N PHE A 646 6.21 -63.15 28.25
CA PHE A 646 6.68 -64.51 28.05
C PHE A 646 5.66 -65.43 27.36
N SER A 647 4.83 -64.86 26.48
CA SER A 647 3.76 -65.56 25.76
C SER A 647 4.25 -66.54 24.68
N GLY A 648 5.54 -66.47 24.31
CA GLY A 648 6.18 -67.38 23.36
C GLY A 648 6.36 -68.81 23.88
N THR A 649 6.90 -69.69 23.02
CA THR A 649 7.31 -71.06 23.41
C THR A 649 8.78 -71.15 23.82
N THR A 650 9.55 -70.08 23.63
CA THR A 650 10.96 -69.93 23.99
C THR A 650 11.23 -68.49 24.42
N LEU A 651 12.31 -68.26 25.16
CA LEU A 651 12.76 -66.92 25.50
C LEU A 651 13.11 -66.12 24.23
N ASP A 652 12.65 -64.88 24.15
CA ASP A 652 12.95 -64.00 23.04
C ASP A 652 14.38 -63.45 23.14
N THR A 653 15.30 -64.05 22.39
CA THR A 653 16.72 -63.64 22.37
C THR A 653 16.97 -62.30 21.69
N ALA A 654 15.98 -61.72 21.00
CA ALA A 654 16.08 -60.35 20.51
C ALA A 654 15.90 -59.33 21.64
N LYS A 655 15.19 -59.70 22.72
CA LYS A 655 14.96 -58.89 23.91
C LYS A 655 15.95 -59.19 25.04
N TRP A 656 16.38 -60.43 25.15
CA TRP A 656 17.18 -60.91 26.27
C TRP A 656 18.49 -61.56 25.84
N HIS A 657 19.55 -61.15 26.52
CA HIS A 657 20.72 -62.00 26.70
C HIS A 657 20.48 -62.99 27.84
N THR A 658 21.13 -64.15 27.77
CA THR A 658 20.90 -65.25 28.70
C THR A 658 22.21 -65.94 29.10
N SER A 659 22.24 -66.41 30.34
CA SER A 659 23.18 -67.38 30.87
C SER A 659 22.42 -68.46 31.64
N GLY A 660 22.95 -69.69 31.67
CA GLY A 660 22.28 -70.85 32.24
C GLY A 660 21.22 -71.43 31.30
N ASN A 661 20.13 -71.95 31.84
CA ASN A 661 19.06 -72.61 31.07
C ASN A 661 17.66 -72.06 31.41
N PRO A 662 17.40 -70.75 31.22
CA PRO A 662 16.06 -70.21 31.38
C PRO A 662 15.10 -70.81 30.36
N SER A 663 13.84 -70.96 30.73
CA SER A 663 12.81 -71.51 29.85
C SER A 663 11.53 -70.70 29.95
N VAL A 664 10.75 -70.70 28.87
CA VAL A 664 9.44 -70.06 28.82
C VAL A 664 8.40 -71.13 28.56
N SER A 665 7.33 -71.15 29.35
CA SER A 665 6.22 -72.08 29.18
C SER A 665 4.94 -71.51 29.80
N ASN A 666 3.81 -71.67 29.11
CA ASN A 666 2.49 -71.21 29.56
C ASN A 666 2.44 -69.71 29.94
N GLY A 667 3.16 -68.84 29.25
CA GLY A 667 3.18 -67.40 29.59
C GLY A 667 4.06 -67.05 30.78
N LEU A 668 4.91 -67.97 31.26
CA LEU A 668 5.80 -67.74 32.39
C LEU A 668 7.25 -67.99 31.99
N LEU A 669 8.15 -67.10 32.41
CA LEU A 669 9.59 -67.34 32.46
C LEU A 669 9.93 -68.14 33.73
N TYR A 670 10.71 -69.19 33.55
CA TYR A 670 11.30 -69.98 34.63
C TYR A 670 12.83 -69.77 34.63
N LEU A 671 13.35 -69.20 35.71
CA LEU A 671 14.80 -69.08 35.96
C LEU A 671 15.23 -70.17 36.95
N PRO A 672 15.81 -71.30 36.51
CA PRO A 672 16.33 -72.32 37.42
C PRO A 672 17.61 -71.84 38.12
N ALA A 673 18.10 -72.62 39.09
CA ALA A 673 19.35 -72.30 39.78
C ALA A 673 20.52 -72.04 38.80
N GLU A 674 21.39 -71.10 39.16
CA GLU A 674 22.52 -70.62 38.36
C GLU A 674 22.13 -70.10 36.96
N SER A 675 20.98 -69.41 36.83
CA SER A 675 20.52 -68.81 35.57
C SER A 675 20.14 -67.34 35.71
N TRP A 676 20.45 -66.56 34.68
CA TRP A 676 20.09 -65.13 34.64
C TRP A 676 19.85 -64.64 33.22
N ILE A 677 19.08 -63.56 33.12
CA ILE A 677 18.80 -62.85 31.88
C ILE A 677 19.01 -61.36 32.07
N TRP A 678 19.40 -60.67 31.01
CA TRP A 678 19.47 -59.21 31.01
C TRP A 678 19.07 -58.65 29.65
N THR A 679 18.51 -57.44 29.65
CA THR A 679 17.96 -56.83 28.46
C THR A 679 19.05 -56.53 27.44
N VAL A 680 18.74 -56.78 26.17
CA VAL A 680 19.51 -56.27 25.02
C VAL A 680 19.37 -54.75 24.96
N GLU A 681 18.16 -54.25 25.22
CA GLU A 681 17.87 -52.82 25.31
C GLU A 681 18.45 -52.19 26.58
N THR A 682 18.74 -50.90 26.50
CA THR A 682 19.31 -50.12 27.60
C THR A 682 18.48 -48.87 27.86
N PHE A 683 18.29 -48.53 29.14
CA PHE A 683 17.38 -47.47 29.58
C PHE A 683 18.13 -46.28 30.18
N PRO A 684 17.60 -45.06 30.05
CA PRO A 684 18.16 -43.87 30.66
C PRO A 684 18.16 -43.97 32.20
N ASN A 685 18.76 -43.02 32.91
CA ASN A 685 18.87 -43.07 34.38
C ASN A 685 17.59 -42.70 35.15
N THR A 686 16.44 -42.62 34.48
CA THR A 686 15.15 -42.29 35.11
C THR A 686 14.01 -43.11 34.49
N TYR A 687 13.56 -44.16 35.19
CA TYR A 687 12.50 -45.06 34.75
C TYR A 687 11.89 -45.83 35.92
N ILE A 688 10.80 -46.54 35.66
CA ILE A 688 10.21 -47.51 36.58
C ILE A 688 10.19 -48.87 35.89
N LEU A 689 10.67 -49.89 36.60
CA LEU A 689 10.59 -51.30 36.22
C LEU A 689 9.53 -51.96 37.10
N ASP A 690 8.51 -52.54 36.48
CA ASP A 690 7.45 -53.28 37.16
C ASP A 690 7.46 -54.72 36.65
N PHE A 691 7.30 -55.67 37.56
CA PHE A 691 7.14 -57.07 37.17
C PHE A 691 6.34 -57.85 38.20
N ARG A 692 5.73 -58.94 37.75
CA ARG A 692 5.01 -59.89 38.59
C ARG A 692 5.77 -61.21 38.64
N ALA A 693 6.21 -61.60 39.84
CA ALA A 693 7.05 -62.76 40.04
C ALA A 693 6.69 -63.57 41.28
N LYS A 694 6.95 -64.88 41.19
CA LYS A 694 7.02 -65.80 42.32
C LYS A 694 8.49 -66.11 42.57
N LEU A 695 9.04 -65.42 43.56
CA LEU A 695 10.44 -65.53 43.96
C LEU A 695 10.68 -66.79 44.80
N VAL A 696 11.68 -67.59 44.44
CA VAL A 696 12.06 -68.85 45.11
C VAL A 696 13.52 -68.78 45.51
N ASP A 697 13.78 -68.93 46.81
CA ASP A 697 15.08 -69.03 47.50
C ASP A 697 16.34 -68.54 46.75
N ASN A 698 16.83 -67.33 47.08
CA ASN A 698 17.99 -66.67 46.45
C ASN A 698 17.81 -66.21 44.98
N PRO A 699 16.78 -65.39 44.66
CA PRO A 699 16.69 -64.69 43.37
C PRO A 699 17.28 -63.28 43.43
N GLY A 700 17.68 -62.78 42.26
CA GLY A 700 18.27 -61.47 42.07
C GLY A 700 17.45 -60.53 41.16
N ILE A 701 17.35 -59.26 41.55
CA ILE A 701 16.82 -58.18 40.70
C ILE A 701 17.98 -57.26 40.32
N MET A 702 18.26 -57.11 39.02
CA MET A 702 19.42 -56.37 38.53
C MET A 702 19.05 -55.08 37.81
N TRP A 703 19.82 -54.03 38.04
CA TRP A 703 19.70 -52.75 37.35
C TRP A 703 21.06 -52.09 37.14
N ASN A 704 21.09 -51.04 36.31
CA ASN A 704 22.32 -50.30 36.00
C ASN A 704 23.44 -51.17 35.41
N ILE A 705 23.10 -52.25 34.70
CA ILE A 705 24.08 -53.14 34.06
C ILE A 705 24.77 -52.39 32.92
N ASN A 706 26.09 -52.29 32.97
CA ASN A 706 26.88 -51.76 31.87
C ASN A 706 27.03 -52.84 30.79
N PRO A 707 26.49 -52.65 29.57
CA PRO A 707 26.50 -53.68 28.54
C PRO A 707 27.92 -54.06 28.08
N THR A 708 28.90 -53.16 28.22
CA THR A 708 30.28 -53.43 27.82
C THR A 708 31.07 -54.20 28.87
N SER A 709 30.90 -53.87 30.15
CA SER A 709 31.67 -54.50 31.23
C SER A 709 30.94 -55.64 31.95
N GLY A 710 29.63 -55.78 31.73
CA GLY A 710 28.77 -56.75 32.41
C GLY A 710 28.39 -56.39 33.85
N TRP A 711 29.07 -55.43 34.47
CA TRP A 711 28.82 -55.06 35.86
C TRP A 711 27.51 -54.29 36.01
N GLY A 712 26.63 -54.81 36.87
CA GLY A 712 25.40 -54.15 37.33
C GLY A 712 25.24 -54.24 38.84
N ARG A 713 24.22 -53.54 39.34
CA ARG A 713 23.76 -53.66 40.73
C ARG A 713 22.71 -54.76 40.79
N ILE A 714 22.75 -55.55 41.86
CA ILE A 714 21.77 -56.61 42.11
C ILE A 714 21.25 -56.49 43.54
N GLU A 715 19.94 -56.60 43.71
CA GLU A 715 19.34 -56.96 45.00
C GLU A 715 19.19 -58.47 45.03
N ASP A 716 20.02 -59.12 45.84
CA ASP A 716 20.06 -60.55 46.09
C ASP A 716 19.14 -60.87 47.28
N ILE A 717 18.08 -61.61 47.03
CA ILE A 717 16.96 -61.79 47.95
C ILE A 717 17.06 -63.14 48.65
N ASN A 718 16.94 -63.18 49.97
CA ASN A 718 16.99 -64.41 50.77
C ASN A 718 18.38 -65.08 50.84
N TYR A 719 19.47 -64.32 50.70
CA TYR A 719 20.84 -64.86 50.75
C TYR A 719 21.15 -65.67 52.03
N TYR A 720 20.68 -65.21 53.20
CA TYR A 720 20.84 -65.90 54.48
C TYR A 720 19.65 -66.78 54.89
N GLY A 721 18.63 -66.94 54.03
CA GLY A 721 17.41 -67.67 54.36
C GLY A 721 16.42 -66.89 55.26
N ASP A 722 16.54 -65.57 55.33
CA ASP A 722 15.75 -64.67 56.20
C ASP A 722 14.72 -63.79 55.46
N GLN A 723 14.54 -64.01 54.17
CA GLN A 723 13.61 -63.30 53.29
C GLN A 723 13.94 -61.82 53.08
N LEU A 724 15.17 -61.40 53.38
CA LEU A 724 15.64 -60.02 53.19
C LEU A 724 16.43 -59.84 51.89
N GLY A 725 16.38 -58.64 51.32
CA GLY A 725 17.16 -58.24 50.15
C GLY A 725 18.52 -57.63 50.51
N TYR A 726 19.58 -58.02 49.81
CA TYR A 726 20.95 -57.57 50.01
C TYR A 726 21.53 -56.95 48.74
N LEU A 727 22.16 -55.78 48.87
CA LEU A 727 22.71 -55.07 47.72
C LEU A 727 24.15 -55.48 47.41
N TRP A 728 24.37 -55.99 46.19
CA TRP A 728 25.68 -56.40 45.66
C TRP A 728 25.97 -55.80 44.27
N ASN A 729 27.17 -56.04 43.74
CA ASN A 729 27.38 -55.99 42.29
C ASN A 729 27.53 -57.40 41.74
N PHE A 730 26.96 -57.59 40.56
CA PHE A 730 27.03 -58.84 39.80
C PHE A 730 27.47 -58.54 38.38
N ASN A 731 28.29 -59.42 37.81
CA ASN A 731 28.73 -59.32 36.43
C ASN A 731 27.99 -60.35 35.56
N VAL A 732 27.09 -59.88 34.70
CA VAL A 732 26.24 -60.76 33.88
C VAL A 732 27.00 -61.53 32.80
N LEU A 733 28.23 -61.14 32.46
CA LEU A 733 29.03 -61.79 31.41
C LEU A 733 29.80 -63.01 31.92
N ASN A 734 30.15 -63.05 33.21
CA ASN A 734 31.00 -64.09 33.78
C ASN A 734 30.51 -64.66 35.13
N GLY A 735 29.43 -64.12 35.71
CA GLY A 735 28.86 -64.58 36.98
C GLY A 735 29.66 -64.16 38.23
N GLU A 736 30.58 -63.19 38.11
CA GLU A 736 31.37 -62.72 39.25
C GLU A 736 30.57 -61.79 40.17
N TRP A 737 30.76 -61.96 41.49
CA TRP A 737 30.17 -61.14 42.54
C TRP A 737 31.22 -60.20 43.15
N TYR A 738 30.89 -58.92 43.32
CA TYR A 738 31.82 -57.93 43.91
C TYR A 738 31.14 -56.92 44.82
N GLY A 739 31.70 -56.76 46.04
CA GLY A 739 31.39 -55.68 46.97
C GLY A 739 30.03 -55.77 47.65
N TRP A 740 30.01 -55.58 48.96
CA TRP A 740 28.80 -55.50 49.80
C TRP A 740 28.56 -54.04 50.17
N TYR A 741 27.37 -53.50 49.86
CA TYR A 741 27.12 -52.06 49.99
C TYR A 741 26.16 -51.66 51.12
N ASP A 742 25.16 -52.46 51.46
CA ASP A 742 24.32 -52.20 52.65
C ASP A 742 23.38 -53.38 52.96
N ASN A 743 22.86 -53.42 54.19
CA ASN A 743 21.78 -54.34 54.58
C ASN A 743 20.43 -53.74 54.17
N GLY A 744 19.85 -54.21 53.06
CA GLY A 744 18.45 -53.94 52.76
C GLY A 744 17.58 -54.67 53.79
N ILE A 745 16.71 -53.93 54.47
CA ILE A 745 15.69 -54.50 55.38
C ILE A 745 14.38 -54.79 54.63
N SER A 746 14.41 -54.87 53.29
CA SER A 746 13.22 -55.19 52.49
C SER A 746 12.83 -56.65 52.72
N GLU A 747 11.69 -56.87 53.36
CA GLU A 747 11.08 -58.19 53.46
C GLU A 747 10.36 -58.58 52.17
N TYR A 748 10.66 -59.76 51.63
CA TYR A 748 10.01 -60.31 50.44
C TYR A 748 9.10 -61.49 50.79
N THR A 749 7.90 -61.52 50.21
CA THR A 749 7.09 -62.75 50.17
C THR A 749 7.71 -63.75 49.19
N MET A 750 8.18 -64.87 49.71
CA MET A 750 8.70 -65.97 48.90
C MET A 750 7.60 -66.99 48.56
N ASN A 751 7.78 -67.73 47.47
CA ASN A 751 6.92 -68.84 47.03
C ASN A 751 5.47 -68.48 46.66
N SER A 752 5.14 -67.20 46.51
CA SER A 752 3.87 -66.73 45.93
C SER A 752 4.10 -65.61 44.93
N PHE A 753 3.18 -65.44 43.97
CA PHE A 753 3.24 -64.33 43.01
C PHE A 753 2.95 -62.99 43.70
N ASN A 754 3.87 -62.04 43.55
CA ASN A 754 3.76 -60.68 44.04
C ASN A 754 4.24 -59.71 42.95
N ASN A 755 3.76 -58.47 43.02
CA ASN A 755 4.19 -57.41 42.13
C ASN A 755 5.30 -56.59 42.81
N ILE A 756 6.35 -56.30 42.05
CA ILE A 756 7.53 -55.57 42.51
C ILE A 756 7.76 -54.40 41.57
N GLU A 757 7.99 -53.21 42.15
CA GLU A 757 8.26 -51.97 41.43
C GLU A 757 9.64 -51.44 41.83
N VAL A 758 10.49 -51.19 40.84
CA VAL A 758 11.83 -50.63 40.99
C VAL A 758 11.85 -49.26 40.33
N ARG A 759 11.92 -48.20 41.15
CA ARG A 759 12.00 -46.81 40.70
C ARG A 759 13.45 -46.37 40.65
N ILE A 760 13.92 -45.96 39.48
CA ILE A 760 15.28 -45.50 39.27
C ILE A 760 15.24 -44.02 38.92
N THR A 761 16.00 -43.22 39.66
CA THR A 761 16.25 -41.80 39.40
C THR A 761 17.75 -41.55 39.38
N PRO A 762 18.22 -40.37 38.94
CA PRO A 762 19.65 -40.07 38.90
C PRO A 762 20.32 -40.13 40.28
N THR A 763 19.53 -39.91 41.35
CA THR A 763 20.02 -39.77 42.73
C THR A 763 19.63 -40.95 43.64
N SER A 764 18.69 -41.80 43.25
CA SER A 764 18.23 -42.90 44.11
C SER A 764 17.63 -44.07 43.33
N THR A 765 17.77 -45.27 43.87
CA THR A 765 16.95 -46.43 43.49
C THR A 765 16.03 -46.78 44.65
N LYS A 766 14.75 -46.99 44.36
CA LYS A 766 13.76 -47.44 45.36
C LYS A 766 13.10 -48.72 44.87
N ILE A 767 12.98 -49.69 45.75
CA ILE A 767 12.41 -51.00 45.43
C ILE A 767 11.25 -51.23 46.38
N TYR A 768 10.09 -51.56 45.81
CA TYR A 768 8.83 -51.71 46.51
C TYR A 768 8.24 -53.09 46.22
N GLN A 769 7.86 -53.81 47.28
CA GLN A 769 6.95 -54.94 47.16
C GLN A 769 5.60 -54.54 47.74
N PHE A 770 4.52 -54.87 47.03
CA PHE A 770 3.16 -54.51 47.44
C PHE A 770 2.42 -55.71 48.03
N SER A 771 1.71 -55.48 49.14
CA SER A 771 0.76 -56.46 49.72
C SER A 771 -0.58 -56.43 48.99
N ASP A 772 -0.97 -55.26 48.50
CA ASP A 772 -2.10 -55.05 47.61
C ASP A 772 -1.63 -54.18 46.44
N TRP A 773 -1.40 -54.82 45.29
CA TRP A 773 -0.95 -54.14 44.09
C TRP A 773 -1.98 -53.15 43.52
N LEU A 774 -3.28 -53.45 43.69
CA LEU A 774 -4.36 -52.64 43.12
C LEU A 774 -4.48 -51.30 43.84
N ASN A 775 -4.37 -51.34 45.17
CA ASN A 775 -4.40 -50.16 46.03
C ASN A 775 -3.00 -49.58 46.29
N LYS A 776 -1.96 -50.19 45.69
CA LYS A 776 -0.53 -49.86 45.93
C LYS A 776 -0.20 -49.83 47.44
N GLU A 777 -0.78 -50.74 48.23
CA GLU A 777 -0.42 -50.89 49.64
C GLU A 777 0.96 -51.55 49.76
N LEU A 778 1.90 -50.85 50.39
CA LEU A 778 3.27 -51.29 50.55
C LEU A 778 3.39 -52.40 51.60
N LYS A 779 4.04 -53.50 51.22
CA LYS A 779 4.53 -54.49 52.17
C LYS A 779 5.88 -54.06 52.74
N SER A 780 6.83 -53.75 51.86
CA SER A 780 8.18 -53.35 52.22
C SER A 780 8.75 -52.42 51.14
N PHE A 781 9.72 -51.59 51.54
CA PHE A 781 10.49 -50.80 50.59
C PHE A 781 11.91 -50.56 51.08
N TYR A 782 12.82 -50.40 50.12
CA TYR A 782 14.19 -49.96 50.38
C TYR A 782 14.53 -48.78 49.48
N THR A 783 15.34 -47.86 50.00
CA THR A 783 15.85 -46.71 49.25
C THR A 783 17.37 -46.71 49.33
N PHE A 784 18.00 -46.85 48.17
CA PHE A 784 19.42 -46.65 48.01
C PHE A 784 19.69 -45.25 47.47
N ASN A 785 20.37 -44.41 48.25
CA ASN A 785 20.78 -43.07 47.84
C ASN A 785 22.16 -43.11 47.19
N ARG A 786 22.30 -42.48 46.02
CA ARG A 786 23.53 -42.47 45.23
C ARG A 786 24.36 -41.21 45.49
N TRP A 787 25.68 -41.37 45.61
CA TRP A 787 26.59 -40.21 45.71
C TRP A 787 26.66 -39.47 44.36
N ASN A 788 26.46 -38.15 44.38
CA ASN A 788 26.43 -37.29 43.19
C ASN A 788 27.74 -37.40 42.39
N GLY A 789 27.68 -37.83 41.13
CA GLY A 789 28.84 -37.78 40.23
C GLY A 789 28.93 -38.85 39.14
N TYR A 790 28.14 -39.93 39.19
CA TYR A 790 28.18 -40.97 38.16
C TYR A 790 27.10 -40.79 37.10
N ASN A 791 27.49 -40.21 35.96
CA ASN A 791 26.64 -40.09 34.78
C ASN A 791 26.45 -41.49 34.13
N LEU A 792 25.40 -42.21 34.52
CA LEU A 792 25.04 -43.48 33.87
C LEU A 792 24.05 -43.19 32.75
N ALA A 793 24.55 -42.94 31.54
CA ALA A 793 23.69 -42.96 30.37
C ALA A 793 23.53 -44.41 29.92
N ASN A 794 22.28 -44.85 29.73
CA ASN A 794 21.87 -46.08 29.07
C ASN A 794 22.42 -47.38 29.70
N ARG A 795 21.61 -48.04 30.52
CA ARG A 795 21.96 -49.28 31.22
C ARG A 795 20.91 -50.36 31.04
N ALA A 796 21.36 -51.62 30.96
CA ALA A 796 20.49 -52.77 30.93
C ALA A 796 19.97 -53.11 32.34
N LEU A 797 18.90 -53.89 32.38
CA LEU A 797 18.32 -54.48 33.59
C LEU A 797 18.29 -56.00 33.44
N GLY A 798 18.07 -56.72 34.52
CA GLY A 798 18.03 -58.17 34.44
C GLY A 798 17.47 -58.84 35.68
N LEU A 799 17.34 -60.15 35.58
CA LEU A 799 16.76 -61.03 36.58
C LEU A 799 17.67 -62.25 36.74
N GLU A 800 17.77 -62.77 37.95
CA GLU A 800 18.70 -63.81 38.30
C GLU A 800 18.09 -64.81 39.30
N GLN A 801 18.56 -66.05 39.25
CA GLN A 801 18.32 -67.07 40.24
C GLN A 801 19.62 -67.80 40.56
N TRP A 802 20.10 -67.70 41.80
CA TRP A 802 21.37 -68.32 42.19
C TRP A 802 21.18 -69.76 42.67
N THR A 803 20.32 -69.98 43.66
CA THR A 803 20.09 -71.31 44.27
C THR A 803 18.66 -71.80 44.16
N ASN A 804 18.41 -73.11 44.28
CA ASN A 804 17.10 -73.74 44.62
C ASN A 804 15.82 -73.34 43.84
N GLY A 805 15.94 -72.62 42.72
CA GLY A 805 14.80 -72.19 41.89
C GLY A 805 13.94 -73.33 41.29
N PRO A 806 13.00 -73.04 40.38
CA PRO A 806 12.96 -71.81 39.61
C PRO A 806 12.11 -70.68 40.22
N SER A 807 12.60 -69.44 40.11
CA SER A 807 11.73 -68.27 40.21
C SER A 807 10.92 -68.13 38.91
N GLU A 808 9.65 -67.75 39.06
CA GLU A 808 8.69 -67.66 37.96
C GLU A 808 8.30 -66.21 37.72
N TYR A 809 8.30 -65.74 36.48
CA TYR A 809 7.93 -64.36 36.10
C TYR A 809 6.81 -64.38 35.05
N ASP A 810 5.76 -63.62 35.29
CA ASP A 810 4.56 -63.57 34.43
C ASP A 810 4.68 -62.46 33.39
N TRP A 811 5.01 -61.25 33.85
CA TRP A 811 5.31 -60.14 32.95
C TRP A 811 6.31 -59.20 33.59
N ILE A 812 7.00 -58.47 32.74
CA ILE A 812 7.96 -57.43 33.09
C ILE A 812 7.84 -56.29 32.10
N PHE A 813 7.83 -55.06 32.61
CA PHE A 813 7.86 -53.88 31.75
C PHE A 813 8.65 -52.71 32.33
N VAL A 814 9.15 -51.87 31.43
CA VAL A 814 9.80 -50.60 31.75
C VAL A 814 8.95 -49.45 31.24
N ARG A 815 8.75 -48.45 32.10
CA ARG A 815 8.03 -47.23 31.74
C ARG A 815 8.81 -45.99 32.15
N LYS A 816 8.49 -44.87 31.49
CA LYS A 816 8.98 -43.55 31.90
C LYS A 816 8.54 -43.25 33.33
N TYR A 817 9.34 -42.45 34.03
CA TYR A 817 9.11 -42.15 35.43
C TYR A 817 7.85 -41.30 35.61
N LEU A 818 6.78 -41.94 36.09
CA LEU A 818 5.50 -41.34 36.47
C LEU A 818 5.02 -42.05 37.73
N ALA A 819 5.04 -41.37 38.88
CA ALA A 819 4.67 -42.02 40.13
C ALA A 819 3.15 -42.05 40.29
N ASP A 820 2.57 -43.26 40.33
CA ASP A 820 1.12 -43.50 40.29
C ASP A 820 0.36 -42.86 41.45
N GLU A 821 1.01 -42.64 42.60
CA GLU A 821 0.39 -42.03 43.78
C GLU A 821 -0.06 -40.58 43.59
N TYR A 822 0.39 -39.92 42.52
CA TYR A 822 -0.01 -38.55 42.16
C TYR A 822 -1.09 -38.51 41.07
N LEU A 823 -1.57 -39.66 40.59
CA LEU A 823 -2.61 -39.74 39.56
C LEU A 823 -4.02 -39.74 40.16
N SER A 824 -4.92 -39.00 39.51
CA SER A 824 -6.35 -39.06 39.75
C SER A 824 -7.13 -39.16 38.44
N TYR A 825 -8.29 -39.81 38.50
CA TYR A 825 -9.10 -40.11 37.32
C TYR A 825 -10.53 -39.61 37.50
N THR A 826 -11.05 -38.91 36.50
CA THR A 826 -12.49 -38.64 36.36
C THR A 826 -13.00 -39.40 35.14
N THR A 827 -13.88 -40.38 35.36
CA THR A 827 -14.44 -41.21 34.28
C THR A 827 -15.93 -40.92 34.09
N THR A 828 -16.34 -40.60 32.87
CA THR A 828 -17.73 -40.35 32.48
C THR A 828 -18.17 -41.32 31.39
N ARG A 829 -19.38 -41.88 31.50
CA ARG A 829 -20.01 -42.67 30.44
C ARG A 829 -20.72 -41.76 29.47
N VAL A 830 -20.50 -41.96 28.18
CA VAL A 830 -21.15 -41.20 27.11
C VAL A 830 -21.84 -42.17 26.17
N SER A 831 -23.12 -41.91 25.90
CA SER A 831 -23.90 -42.66 24.92
C SER A 831 -23.54 -42.23 23.51
N GLY A 832 -23.40 -43.20 22.61
CA GLY A 832 -23.04 -42.96 21.21
C GLY A 832 -24.04 -42.06 20.48
N SER A 833 -23.53 -41.32 19.49
CA SER A 833 -24.28 -40.44 18.60
C SER A 833 -23.86 -40.69 17.14
N THR A 834 -24.58 -40.10 16.20
CA THR A 834 -24.10 -40.02 14.81
C THR A 834 -23.03 -38.95 14.74
N GLN A 835 -21.84 -39.32 14.29
CA GLN A 835 -20.73 -38.39 14.05
C GLN A 835 -20.40 -38.38 12.56
N THR A 836 -20.18 -37.18 12.05
CA THR A 836 -19.63 -36.90 10.73
C THR A 836 -18.15 -37.25 10.76
N ILE A 837 -17.72 -38.15 9.90
CA ILE A 837 -16.31 -38.42 9.62
C ILE A 837 -15.98 -37.98 8.19
N MET A 838 -14.70 -37.76 7.93
CA MET A 838 -14.18 -37.31 6.64
C MET A 838 -13.32 -38.45 6.10
N GLU A 839 -13.66 -38.92 4.90
CA GLU A 839 -12.94 -39.96 4.15
C GLU A 839 -12.36 -39.34 2.87
N GLU A 840 -11.35 -39.96 2.27
CA GLU A 840 -10.65 -39.49 1.06
C GLU A 840 -10.94 -40.42 -0.12
N ASP A 841 -11.06 -39.87 -1.33
CA ASP A 841 -11.36 -40.63 -2.55
C ASP A 841 -10.78 -39.97 -3.82
N THR A 842 -10.73 -40.73 -4.91
CA THR A 842 -10.16 -40.30 -6.20
C THR A 842 -11.11 -40.49 -7.37
N LEU A 843 -10.99 -39.68 -8.42
CA LEU A 843 -11.70 -39.84 -9.70
C LEU A 843 -10.75 -39.57 -10.87
N GLN A 844 -10.71 -40.44 -11.88
CA GLN A 844 -9.86 -40.27 -13.06
C GLN A 844 -10.69 -39.86 -14.29
N PHE A 845 -10.10 -39.01 -15.12
CA PHE A 845 -10.66 -38.47 -16.37
C PHE A 845 -9.64 -38.72 -17.48
N ILE A 846 -9.85 -39.79 -18.25
CA ILE A 846 -8.86 -40.32 -19.19
C ILE A 846 -9.40 -40.36 -20.62
N ASP A 847 -8.51 -40.20 -21.59
CA ASP A 847 -8.78 -40.53 -22.99
C ASP A 847 -7.85 -41.66 -23.47
N ASP A 848 -8.33 -42.48 -24.40
CA ASP A 848 -7.61 -43.64 -24.91
C ASP A 848 -7.80 -43.86 -26.44
N ASN A 849 -6.87 -44.61 -27.04
CA ASN A 849 -6.88 -44.98 -28.46
C ASN A 849 -7.74 -46.23 -28.73
N PRO A 850 -8.73 -46.17 -29.64
CA PRO A 850 -9.65 -47.26 -29.89
C PRO A 850 -8.93 -48.44 -30.55
N SER A 851 -8.56 -49.45 -29.76
CA SER A 851 -8.13 -50.82 -30.13
C SER A 851 -7.66 -51.63 -28.90
N TYR A 852 -7.60 -51.03 -27.72
CA TYR A 852 -7.20 -51.62 -26.45
C TYR A 852 -8.45 -51.71 -25.56
N GLU A 853 -8.78 -52.93 -25.10
CA GLU A 853 -10.00 -53.21 -24.31
C GLU A 853 -9.62 -53.43 -22.83
N ASP A 854 -8.98 -52.45 -22.22
CA ASP A 854 -8.94 -52.24 -20.78
C ASP A 854 -10.13 -51.38 -20.35
N HIS A 855 -10.44 -51.47 -19.05
CA HIS A 855 -11.41 -50.63 -18.34
C HIS A 855 -12.85 -50.57 -18.88
N GLY A 856 -13.19 -51.34 -19.93
CA GLY A 856 -14.52 -51.37 -20.56
C GLY A 856 -14.53 -51.14 -22.07
N GLY A 857 -13.37 -51.00 -22.73
CA GLY A 857 -13.28 -50.47 -24.10
C GLY A 857 -13.49 -48.96 -24.11
N ASP A 858 -12.98 -48.33 -23.06
CA ASP A 858 -13.15 -46.92 -22.77
C ASP A 858 -12.30 -46.09 -23.74
N THR A 859 -12.77 -44.88 -24.03
CA THR A 859 -12.04 -43.92 -24.86
C THR A 859 -12.05 -42.64 -24.05
N LEU A 860 -13.02 -41.74 -24.26
CA LEU A 860 -13.21 -40.62 -23.34
C LEU A 860 -14.02 -41.08 -22.12
N ALA A 861 -13.39 -41.22 -20.94
CA ALA A 861 -14.03 -41.85 -19.78
C ALA A 861 -13.80 -41.13 -18.43
N LEU A 862 -14.76 -41.36 -17.51
CA LEU A 862 -14.65 -41.05 -16.09
C LEU A 862 -14.60 -42.37 -15.31
N LEU A 863 -13.60 -42.52 -14.44
CA LEU A 863 -13.39 -43.71 -13.64
C LEU A 863 -13.53 -43.37 -12.14
N GLU A 864 -14.11 -44.29 -11.36
CA GLU A 864 -14.10 -44.22 -9.88
C GLU A 864 -12.74 -44.66 -9.32
N ASN A 865 -12.07 -45.55 -10.05
CA ASN A 865 -10.71 -45.99 -9.89
C ASN A 865 -10.32 -46.66 -11.21
N TRP A 866 -9.03 -46.93 -11.40
CA TRP A 866 -8.55 -47.65 -12.58
C TRP A 866 -9.31 -48.94 -12.88
N GLY A 867 -9.88 -49.63 -11.88
CA GLY A 867 -10.67 -50.85 -12.12
C GLY A 867 -12.17 -50.66 -12.41
N ASN A 868 -12.73 -49.43 -12.33
CA ASN A 868 -14.17 -49.20 -12.41
C ASN A 868 -14.54 -47.93 -13.21
N SER A 869 -15.00 -48.14 -14.44
CA SER A 869 -15.55 -47.08 -15.30
C SER A 869 -16.96 -46.67 -14.88
N LEU A 870 -17.15 -45.37 -14.62
CA LEU A 870 -18.45 -44.77 -14.33
C LEU A 870 -19.23 -44.47 -15.61
N ILE A 871 -18.54 -43.91 -16.60
CA ILE A 871 -19.09 -43.59 -17.92
C ILE A 871 -17.97 -43.44 -18.95
N SER A 872 -18.18 -43.96 -20.15
CA SER A 872 -17.27 -43.79 -21.29
C SER A 872 -18.01 -43.49 -22.59
N GLY A 873 -17.34 -42.84 -23.55
CA GLY A 873 -17.95 -42.48 -24.82
C GLY A 873 -16.98 -42.09 -25.95
N SER A 874 -17.46 -42.28 -27.19
CA SER A 874 -16.88 -41.88 -28.48
C SER A 874 -15.51 -42.44 -28.88
N THR A 875 -15.52 -43.29 -29.91
CA THR A 875 -14.34 -43.91 -30.52
C THR A 875 -13.66 -43.02 -31.57
N SER A 876 -12.58 -42.33 -31.20
CA SER A 876 -11.70 -41.65 -32.16
C SER A 876 -10.24 -41.95 -31.86
N VAL A 877 -9.44 -42.14 -32.91
CA VAL A 877 -7.99 -42.32 -32.78
C VAL A 877 -7.34 -40.98 -32.48
N LEU A 878 -6.53 -40.93 -31.42
CA LEU A 878 -5.75 -39.78 -30.99
C LEU A 878 -4.40 -39.83 -31.72
N SER A 879 -4.22 -38.94 -32.68
CA SER A 879 -2.94 -38.81 -33.42
C SER A 879 -2.16 -37.55 -33.13
N ASP A 880 -2.84 -36.53 -32.60
CA ASP A 880 -2.33 -35.19 -32.43
C ASP A 880 -2.75 -34.64 -31.06
N TYR A 881 -2.33 -33.42 -30.74
CA TYR A 881 -2.76 -32.75 -29.51
C TYR A 881 -4.25 -32.41 -29.55
N HIS A 882 -4.96 -32.84 -28.52
CA HIS A 882 -6.36 -32.50 -28.27
C HIS A 882 -6.49 -31.72 -26.96
N ARG A 883 -7.43 -30.78 -26.91
CA ARG A 883 -7.78 -30.00 -25.73
C ARG A 883 -8.98 -30.60 -25.03
N TYR A 884 -8.85 -30.80 -23.74
CA TYR A 884 -9.88 -31.42 -22.91
C TYR A 884 -10.31 -30.50 -21.78
N GLN A 885 -11.55 -30.62 -21.33
CA GLN A 885 -12.08 -29.93 -20.16
C GLN A 885 -12.81 -30.89 -19.23
N VAL A 886 -12.37 -30.92 -17.98
CA VAL A 886 -13.07 -31.50 -16.84
C VAL A 886 -13.79 -30.38 -16.07
N VAL A 887 -15.03 -30.61 -15.65
CA VAL A 887 -15.76 -29.71 -14.75
C VAL A 887 -16.14 -30.46 -13.49
N PHE A 888 -15.82 -29.86 -12.33
CA PHE A 888 -16.13 -30.39 -11.02
C PHE A 888 -17.12 -29.44 -10.30
N ARG A 889 -18.33 -29.91 -9.99
CA ARG A 889 -19.35 -29.12 -9.30
C ARG A 889 -19.84 -29.83 -8.02
N PRO A 890 -19.28 -29.50 -6.85
CA PRO A 890 -19.77 -30.06 -5.59
C PRO A 890 -21.14 -29.47 -5.26
N GLY A 891 -22.14 -30.33 -5.11
CA GLY A 891 -23.47 -30.03 -4.59
C GLY A 891 -23.59 -30.33 -3.10
N ALA A 892 -24.78 -30.12 -2.53
CA ALA A 892 -25.01 -30.34 -1.10
C ALA A 892 -24.93 -31.82 -0.68
N THR A 893 -25.20 -32.74 -1.61
CA THR A 893 -25.24 -34.20 -1.36
C THR A 893 -24.61 -35.03 -2.47
N ASN A 894 -24.14 -34.39 -3.54
CA ASN A 894 -23.60 -35.05 -4.73
C ASN A 894 -22.54 -34.17 -5.41
N ILE A 895 -21.93 -34.67 -6.47
CA ILE A 895 -21.00 -33.96 -7.34
C ILE A 895 -21.49 -34.12 -8.78
N GLU A 896 -21.58 -33.03 -9.53
CA GLU A 896 -21.78 -33.09 -10.99
C GLU A 896 -20.42 -33.00 -11.69
N LEU A 897 -20.17 -33.95 -12.59
CA LEU A 897 -18.92 -34.09 -13.33
C LEU A 897 -19.19 -34.07 -14.83
N SER A 898 -18.31 -33.44 -15.60
CA SER A 898 -18.31 -33.56 -17.06
C SER A 898 -16.89 -33.57 -17.61
N PHE A 899 -16.66 -34.35 -18.65
CA PHE A 899 -15.41 -34.41 -19.41
C PHE A 899 -15.70 -34.25 -20.90
N GLU A 900 -14.99 -33.36 -21.56
CA GLU A 900 -15.24 -32.97 -22.95
C GLU A 900 -13.91 -32.82 -23.70
N ASP A 901 -13.82 -33.39 -24.90
CA ASP A 901 -12.81 -33.05 -25.90
C ASP A 901 -13.34 -31.87 -26.72
N ILE A 902 -12.68 -30.72 -26.52
CA ILE A 902 -13.08 -29.41 -27.03
C ILE A 902 -12.85 -29.33 -28.55
N ASP A 903 -11.86 -30.05 -29.07
CA ASP A 903 -11.53 -30.08 -30.49
C ASP A 903 -12.52 -30.95 -31.28
N SER A 904 -13.28 -31.80 -30.59
CA SER A 904 -14.32 -32.64 -31.17
C SER A 904 -15.59 -32.62 -30.31
N THR A 905 -16.46 -31.63 -30.54
CA THR A 905 -17.72 -31.42 -29.77
C THR A 905 -18.70 -32.62 -29.77
N ALA A 906 -18.42 -33.69 -30.51
CA ALA A 906 -19.15 -34.96 -30.46
C ALA A 906 -18.66 -35.91 -29.33
N ARG A 907 -17.58 -35.54 -28.63
CA ARG A 907 -16.89 -36.34 -27.60
C ARG A 907 -17.03 -35.68 -26.23
N SER A 908 -18.08 -36.02 -25.50
CA SER A 908 -18.29 -35.58 -24.13
C SER A 908 -19.08 -36.59 -23.32
N VAL A 909 -18.77 -36.70 -22.03
CA VAL A 909 -19.43 -37.55 -21.05
C VAL A 909 -19.69 -36.76 -19.76
N SER A 910 -20.78 -37.09 -19.06
CA SER A 910 -21.12 -36.46 -17.77
C SER A 910 -21.69 -37.48 -16.80
N TYR A 911 -21.41 -37.30 -15.50
CA TYR A 911 -21.85 -38.19 -14.43
C TYR A 911 -22.23 -37.41 -13.16
N THR A 912 -23.10 -37.98 -12.33
CA THR A 912 -23.43 -37.42 -11.01
C THR A 912 -23.10 -38.44 -9.93
N LEU A 913 -22.15 -38.10 -9.06
CA LEU A 913 -21.71 -38.96 -7.96
C LEU A 913 -22.38 -38.56 -6.65
N ASP A 914 -23.10 -39.47 -6.00
CA ASP A 914 -23.81 -39.21 -4.73
C ASP A 914 -22.88 -39.22 -3.51
N LYS A 915 -21.87 -38.34 -3.49
CA LYS A 915 -20.95 -38.11 -2.36
C LYS A 915 -21.00 -36.65 -1.91
N GLN A 916 -21.07 -36.41 -0.59
CA GLN A 916 -20.99 -35.05 -0.03
C GLN A 916 -19.52 -34.66 0.14
N VAL A 917 -18.96 -34.00 -0.85
CA VAL A 917 -17.55 -33.58 -0.83
C VAL A 917 -17.31 -32.39 0.09
N SER A 918 -16.23 -32.49 0.84
CA SER A 918 -15.59 -31.39 1.54
C SER A 918 -14.40 -30.91 0.74
N SER A 919 -14.42 -29.63 0.40
CA SER A 919 -13.26 -28.92 -0.14
C SER A 919 -12.16 -28.76 0.93
N PRO A 920 -10.86 -28.75 0.56
CA PRO A 920 -10.32 -28.61 -0.81
C PRO A 920 -9.92 -29.93 -1.50
N VAL A 921 -9.85 -29.91 -2.84
CA VAL A 921 -9.63 -31.04 -3.78
C VAL A 921 -8.27 -30.88 -4.48
N LYS A 922 -7.46 -31.93 -4.62
CA LYS A 922 -6.22 -31.87 -5.43
C LYS A 922 -6.45 -32.39 -6.84
N VAL A 923 -5.65 -31.90 -7.78
CA VAL A 923 -5.68 -32.33 -9.18
C VAL A 923 -4.37 -33.02 -9.53
N GLY A 924 -4.45 -34.15 -10.21
CA GLY A 924 -3.30 -34.95 -10.64
C GLY A 924 -3.23 -35.10 -12.15
N ILE A 925 -2.03 -35.39 -12.66
CA ILE A 925 -1.81 -35.87 -14.04
C ILE A 925 -1.53 -37.36 -13.97
N VAL A 926 -2.26 -38.14 -14.75
CA VAL A 926 -2.25 -39.61 -14.66
C VAL A 926 -2.04 -40.27 -16.02
N ILE A 927 -1.50 -41.48 -15.98
CA ILE A 927 -1.42 -42.38 -17.12
C ILE A 927 -1.54 -43.83 -16.62
N ASP A 928 -2.28 -44.66 -17.34
CA ASP A 928 -2.09 -46.12 -17.34
C ASP A 928 -1.67 -46.50 -18.76
N SER A 929 -0.62 -47.29 -18.89
CA SER A 929 -0.24 -47.81 -20.20
C SER A 929 0.34 -49.19 -20.01
N GLN A 930 -0.31 -50.18 -20.59
CA GLN A 930 -0.05 -51.59 -20.42
C GLN A 930 0.47 -52.20 -21.73
N GLY A 931 1.51 -53.04 -21.63
CA GLY A 931 2.05 -53.77 -22.79
C GLY A 931 3.55 -53.98 -22.75
N SER A 932 4.09 -54.59 -23.81
CA SER A 932 5.54 -54.79 -23.97
C SER A 932 6.29 -53.52 -24.40
N ILE A 933 5.56 -52.52 -24.90
CA ILE A 933 6.02 -51.17 -25.22
C ILE A 933 4.98 -50.25 -24.59
N LEU A 934 5.45 -49.35 -23.73
CA LEU A 934 4.60 -48.40 -23.00
C LEU A 934 4.45 -47.13 -23.84
N ASN A 935 3.25 -46.56 -23.85
CA ASN A 935 2.96 -45.30 -24.54
C ASN A 935 3.23 -44.12 -23.59
N THR A 936 3.79 -43.04 -24.12
CA THR A 936 4.10 -41.85 -23.33
C THR A 936 3.06 -40.77 -23.58
N ALA A 937 2.62 -40.08 -22.52
CA ALA A 937 1.79 -38.88 -22.64
C ALA A 937 2.63 -37.62 -22.70
N TYR A 938 2.28 -36.74 -23.63
CA TYR A 938 2.81 -35.41 -23.72
C TYR A 938 1.72 -34.42 -23.37
N PHE A 939 1.93 -33.67 -22.30
CA PHE A 939 1.08 -32.53 -21.94
C PHE A 939 1.78 -31.25 -22.36
N ASP A 940 1.02 -30.40 -23.03
CA ASP A 940 1.49 -29.11 -23.53
C ASP A 940 1.19 -28.01 -22.51
N TRP A 941 -0.04 -27.97 -22.01
CA TRP A 941 -0.41 -27.09 -20.91
C TRP A 941 -1.58 -27.64 -20.10
N ILE A 942 -1.73 -27.13 -18.88
CA ILE A 942 -2.86 -27.40 -17.99
C ILE A 942 -3.24 -26.13 -17.22
N VAL A 943 -4.54 -25.87 -17.10
CA VAL A 943 -5.11 -24.76 -16.33
C VAL A 943 -6.22 -25.25 -15.41
N ILE A 944 -6.29 -24.67 -14.21
CA ILE A 944 -7.35 -24.91 -13.24
C ILE A 944 -8.00 -23.58 -12.90
N GLY A 945 -9.27 -23.42 -13.26
CA GLY A 945 -9.99 -22.16 -13.15
C GLY A 945 -11.32 -22.28 -12.43
N ARG A 946 -11.77 -21.16 -11.84
CA ARG A 946 -13.07 -21.09 -11.15
C ARG A 946 -14.23 -21.23 -12.14
N MET A 947 -15.29 -21.94 -11.73
CA MET A 947 -16.59 -21.97 -12.41
C MET A 947 -17.64 -21.13 -11.68
N PRO A 948 -18.61 -20.54 -12.41
CA PRO A 948 -18.69 -20.49 -13.87
C PRO A 948 -17.70 -19.47 -14.46
N TYR A 949 -17.17 -19.76 -15.65
CA TYR A 949 -16.61 -18.74 -16.54
C TYR A 949 -17.62 -18.42 -17.64
N TYR A 950 -17.44 -17.28 -18.31
CA TYR A 950 -18.30 -16.85 -19.42
C TYR A 950 -17.60 -17.05 -20.75
N THR A 951 -18.35 -17.38 -21.81
CA THR A 951 -17.83 -17.44 -23.18
C THR A 951 -18.48 -16.34 -24.00
N VAL A 952 -17.68 -15.63 -24.79
CA VAL A 952 -18.16 -14.64 -25.77
C VAL A 952 -17.93 -15.22 -27.15
N ASP A 953 -19.01 -15.51 -27.88
CA ASP A 953 -18.94 -16.00 -29.25
C ASP A 953 -18.63 -14.86 -30.23
N PRO A 954 -18.07 -15.15 -31.42
CA PRO A 954 -17.63 -14.11 -32.37
C PRO A 954 -18.72 -13.11 -32.78
N ILE A 955 -19.99 -13.52 -32.75
CA ILE A 955 -21.14 -12.68 -33.11
C ILE A 955 -21.46 -11.62 -32.06
N ASP A 956 -21.03 -11.85 -30.81
CA ASP A 956 -21.29 -10.96 -29.68
C ASP A 956 -20.14 -9.96 -29.44
N VAL A 957 -19.07 -10.03 -30.26
CA VAL A 957 -17.93 -9.11 -30.21
C VAL A 957 -18.14 -7.97 -31.20
N GLY A 958 -18.37 -6.77 -30.69
CA GLY A 958 -18.27 -5.55 -31.49
C GLY A 958 -16.79 -5.24 -31.76
N SER A 959 -16.40 -4.91 -32.99
CA SER A 959 -15.05 -4.44 -33.31
C SER A 959 -15.08 -3.12 -34.08
N SER A 960 -14.10 -2.27 -33.79
CA SER A 960 -13.84 -1.02 -34.51
C SER A 960 -12.95 -1.25 -35.74
N GLY A 961 -12.73 -0.21 -36.54
CA GLY A 961 -11.70 -0.25 -37.59
C GLY A 961 -10.30 -0.31 -36.99
N ILE A 962 -9.37 -0.95 -37.71
CA ILE A 962 -7.98 -1.07 -37.26
C ILE A 962 -7.27 0.27 -37.40
N GLU A 963 -6.59 0.67 -36.33
CA GLU A 963 -5.75 1.87 -36.28
C GLU A 963 -4.28 1.46 -36.42
N SER A 964 -3.45 2.33 -36.99
CA SER A 964 -1.98 2.14 -37.08
C SER A 964 -1.27 3.04 -36.08
N ALA A 965 -0.16 2.55 -35.53
CA ALA A 965 0.68 3.29 -34.59
C ALA A 965 1.16 4.61 -35.23
N PRO A 966 1.22 5.71 -34.47
CA PRO A 966 1.70 6.98 -35.00
C PRO A 966 3.17 6.86 -35.46
N GLU A 967 3.45 7.27 -36.70
CA GLU A 967 4.82 7.35 -37.22
C GLU A 967 5.56 8.49 -36.51
N THR A 968 6.64 8.17 -35.79
CA THR A 968 7.51 9.16 -35.15
C THR A 968 8.45 9.79 -36.18
N GLU A 969 7.93 10.73 -36.98
CA GLU A 969 8.78 11.75 -37.61
C GLU A 969 9.19 12.79 -36.54
N GLY A 970 10.47 12.82 -36.20
CA GLY A 970 11.00 13.60 -35.10
C GLY A 970 10.81 15.12 -35.23
N ALA A 971 10.34 15.76 -34.15
CA ALA A 971 10.52 17.18 -33.88
C ALA A 971 10.37 17.49 -32.36
N TYR A 972 11.49 17.62 -31.64
CA TYR A 972 11.66 18.22 -30.30
C TYR A 972 10.57 17.98 -29.24
N ASP A 973 10.61 16.86 -28.52
CA ASP A 973 9.62 16.60 -27.46
C ASP A 973 10.18 16.31 -26.07
N ALA A 974 11.21 17.05 -25.67
CA ALA A 974 11.58 17.14 -24.27
C ALA A 974 11.89 18.56 -23.83
N ARG A 975 11.60 18.85 -22.56
CA ARG A 975 11.63 20.16 -21.95
C ARG A 975 12.36 20.07 -20.60
N ALA A 976 13.42 20.85 -20.44
CA ALA A 976 14.14 20.98 -19.18
C ALA A 976 13.71 22.26 -18.47
N TYR A 977 13.12 22.14 -17.29
CA TYR A 977 12.66 23.26 -16.47
C TYR A 977 13.63 23.55 -15.32
N ASP A 978 13.79 24.84 -14.99
CA ASP A 978 14.42 25.34 -13.76
C ASP A 978 13.36 26.09 -12.95
N LEU A 979 13.04 25.54 -11.78
CA LEU A 979 11.97 26.01 -10.89
C LEU A 979 12.50 26.86 -9.74
N GLN A 980 13.81 27.01 -9.61
CA GLN A 980 14.41 27.75 -8.49
C GLN A 980 13.91 29.21 -8.40
N PRO A 981 13.68 29.96 -9.51
CA PRO A 981 13.17 31.31 -9.41
C PRO A 981 11.76 31.39 -8.78
N LEU A 982 10.87 30.46 -9.11
CA LEU A 982 9.54 30.35 -8.50
C LEU A 982 9.64 29.98 -7.02
N ILE A 983 10.45 28.96 -6.69
CA ILE A 983 10.67 28.52 -5.31
C ILE A 983 11.20 29.67 -4.45
N SER A 984 12.16 30.45 -4.96
CA SER A 984 12.69 31.63 -4.27
C SER A 984 11.63 32.71 -4.01
N CYS A 985 10.69 32.92 -4.94
CA CYS A 985 9.57 33.84 -4.72
C CYS A 985 8.54 33.28 -3.72
N ILE A 986 8.28 31.97 -3.70
CA ILE A 986 7.40 31.34 -2.71
C ILE A 986 7.99 31.44 -1.30
N ILE A 987 9.25 31.02 -1.11
CA ILE A 987 9.96 31.11 0.18
C ILE A 987 10.08 32.57 0.63
N GLY A 988 10.35 33.47 -0.33
CA GLY A 988 10.41 34.91 -0.10
C GLY A 988 9.05 35.57 0.11
N GLN A 989 7.94 34.81 0.05
CA GLN A 989 6.56 35.27 0.22
C GLN A 989 6.19 36.44 -0.70
N ARG A 990 6.71 36.41 -1.92
CA ARG A 990 6.59 37.47 -2.92
C ARG A 990 5.27 37.37 -3.70
N TYR A 991 4.83 38.50 -4.22
CA TYR A 991 3.59 38.64 -4.98
C TYR A 991 3.83 38.66 -6.49
N PHE A 992 2.89 38.07 -7.22
CA PHE A 992 2.80 38.08 -8.67
C PHE A 992 1.56 38.88 -9.10
N GLY A 993 1.72 39.65 -10.18
CA GLY A 993 0.63 40.33 -10.86
C GLY A 993 0.04 39.46 -11.95
N THR A 994 -1.21 39.01 -11.78
CA THR A 994 -1.89 38.11 -12.74
C THR A 994 -3.28 38.64 -13.12
N TYR A 995 -3.78 38.28 -14.30
CA TYR A 995 -5.07 38.80 -14.78
C TYR A 995 -6.25 38.30 -13.95
N GLU A 996 -6.31 36.99 -13.67
CA GLU A 996 -7.42 36.36 -12.93
C GLU A 996 -7.25 36.41 -11.41
N GLY A 997 -6.13 36.96 -10.92
CA GLY A 997 -5.85 37.07 -9.49
C GLY A 997 -6.73 38.09 -8.77
N VAL A 998 -6.91 37.92 -7.46
CA VAL A 998 -7.69 38.87 -6.64
C VAL A 998 -6.92 40.17 -6.44
N SER A 999 -7.46 41.30 -6.92
CA SER A 999 -6.82 42.60 -6.85
C SER A 999 -6.77 43.17 -5.43
N PHE A 1000 -5.97 44.21 -5.21
CA PHE A 1000 -5.91 44.88 -3.91
C PHE A 1000 -7.29 45.41 -3.46
N PHE A 1001 -8.11 45.94 -4.37
CA PHE A 1001 -9.44 46.47 -4.03
C PHE A 1001 -10.39 45.36 -3.57
N GLU A 1002 -10.35 44.24 -4.27
CA GLU A 1002 -11.11 43.04 -3.91
C GLU A 1002 -10.66 42.44 -2.59
N ARG A 1003 -9.38 42.58 -2.23
CA ARG A 1003 -8.86 42.20 -0.89
C ARG A 1003 -9.40 43.10 0.22
N LEU A 1004 -9.66 44.39 -0.04
CA LEU A 1004 -10.33 45.28 0.92
C LEU A 1004 -11.82 44.94 1.10
N GLU A 1005 -12.42 44.30 0.10
CA GLU A 1005 -13.82 43.85 0.10
C GLU A 1005 -13.98 42.37 0.48
N ASN A 1006 -12.87 41.63 0.56
CA ASN A 1006 -12.80 40.17 0.60
C ASN A 1006 -13.77 39.48 -0.40
N SER A 1007 -13.84 40.00 -1.64
CA SER A 1007 -14.81 39.55 -2.63
C SER A 1007 -14.29 39.73 -4.05
N VAL A 1008 -14.62 38.77 -4.93
CA VAL A 1008 -14.23 38.77 -6.35
C VAL A 1008 -15.33 39.30 -7.29
N THR A 1009 -16.46 39.76 -6.75
CA THR A 1009 -17.64 40.19 -7.53
C THR A 1009 -17.33 41.32 -8.51
N ASN A 1010 -16.33 42.16 -8.20
CA ASN A 1010 -16.08 43.41 -8.87
C ASN A 1010 -14.85 43.40 -9.79
N HIS A 1011 -14.24 42.23 -9.99
CA HIS A 1011 -13.00 42.07 -10.76
C HIS A 1011 -13.06 42.77 -12.12
N ASP A 1012 -14.02 42.36 -12.97
CA ASP A 1012 -14.19 42.90 -14.32
C ASP A 1012 -14.36 44.42 -14.31
N ARG A 1013 -15.15 44.93 -13.37
CA ARG A 1013 -15.41 46.36 -13.25
C ARG A 1013 -14.12 47.13 -12.93
N TYR A 1014 -13.32 46.62 -12.00
CA TYR A 1014 -12.04 47.23 -11.65
C TYR A 1014 -11.02 47.11 -12.77
N PHE A 1015 -10.98 45.97 -13.47
CA PHE A 1015 -10.05 45.77 -14.57
C PHE A 1015 -10.39 46.66 -15.77
N GLN A 1016 -11.66 46.82 -16.12
CA GLN A 1016 -12.08 47.76 -17.17
C GLN A 1016 -11.73 49.21 -16.82
N LEU A 1017 -11.84 49.58 -15.55
CA LEU A 1017 -11.43 50.90 -15.09
C LEU A 1017 -9.91 51.07 -15.20
N ALA A 1018 -9.13 50.05 -14.83
CA ALA A 1018 -7.67 50.04 -14.98
C ALA A 1018 -7.24 50.18 -16.44
N LYS A 1019 -7.86 49.45 -17.37
CA LYS A 1019 -7.61 49.56 -18.82
C LYS A 1019 -7.78 50.99 -19.31
N LYS A 1020 -8.89 51.63 -18.95
CA LYS A 1020 -9.16 53.04 -19.29
C LYS A 1020 -8.07 53.96 -18.76
N MET A 1021 -7.61 53.76 -17.52
CA MET A 1021 -6.56 54.59 -16.94
C MET A 1021 -5.20 54.36 -17.60
N GLN A 1022 -4.86 53.11 -17.93
CA GLN A 1022 -3.62 52.77 -18.64
C GLN A 1022 -3.59 53.35 -20.06
N ASP A 1023 -4.73 53.36 -20.77
CA ASP A 1023 -4.86 54.01 -22.07
C ASP A 1023 -4.67 55.53 -21.97
N GLU A 1024 -5.33 56.18 -21.00
CA GLU A 1024 -5.21 57.62 -20.77
C GLU A 1024 -3.77 58.04 -20.40
N LEU A 1025 -3.04 57.20 -19.66
CA LEU A 1025 -1.66 57.45 -19.24
C LEU A 1025 -0.60 56.99 -20.26
N GLY A 1026 -1.00 56.22 -21.28
CA GLY A 1026 -0.08 55.69 -22.29
C GLY A 1026 0.94 54.69 -21.72
N ILE A 1027 0.59 53.94 -20.68
CA ILE A 1027 1.51 53.04 -19.97
C ILE A 1027 1.32 51.57 -20.30
N LYS A 1028 0.68 51.24 -21.42
CA LYS A 1028 0.49 49.84 -21.85
C LYS A 1028 1.82 49.15 -22.17
N TYR A 1029 1.85 47.83 -22.06
CA TYR A 1029 2.98 47.01 -22.51
C TYR A 1029 2.72 46.54 -23.94
N GLY A 1030 3.22 47.30 -24.92
CA GLY A 1030 2.85 47.08 -26.32
C GLY A 1030 1.35 47.32 -26.53
N ASP A 1031 0.63 46.30 -26.99
CA ASP A 1031 -0.82 46.33 -27.18
C ASP A 1031 -1.60 45.72 -25.99
N GLU A 1032 -0.90 45.28 -24.94
CA GLU A 1032 -1.48 44.60 -23.77
C GLU A 1032 -1.52 45.51 -22.52
N TYR A 1033 -2.45 45.21 -21.61
CA TYR A 1033 -2.69 45.98 -20.38
C TYR A 1033 -2.06 45.28 -19.17
N TYR A 1034 -1.48 46.01 -18.23
CA TYR A 1034 -1.00 45.42 -16.98
C TYR A 1034 -2.15 44.80 -16.17
N PRO A 1035 -1.97 43.60 -15.59
CA PRO A 1035 -2.97 42.96 -14.75
C PRO A 1035 -3.18 43.73 -13.44
N ILE A 1036 -4.31 43.47 -12.78
CA ILE A 1036 -4.65 44.06 -11.47
C ILE A 1036 -4.66 43.06 -10.32
N GLY A 1037 -4.63 41.76 -10.61
CA GLY A 1037 -4.67 40.71 -9.61
C GLY A 1037 -3.37 40.62 -8.84
N LEU A 1038 -3.45 40.41 -7.53
CA LEU A 1038 -2.32 40.14 -6.66
C LEU A 1038 -2.39 38.67 -6.24
N VAL A 1039 -1.31 37.93 -6.40
CA VAL A 1039 -1.24 36.52 -6.03
C VAL A 1039 0.04 36.26 -5.23
N SER A 1040 -0.09 35.67 -4.05
CA SER A 1040 1.03 35.09 -3.31
C SER A 1040 0.64 33.70 -2.82
N PHE A 1041 1.57 32.99 -2.16
CA PHE A 1041 1.33 31.61 -1.73
C PHE A 1041 1.46 31.41 -0.21
N MET A 1042 0.71 30.45 0.30
CA MET A 1042 0.64 30.02 1.70
C MET A 1042 1.06 28.56 1.78
N VAL A 1043 2.22 28.30 2.40
CA VAL A 1043 2.83 26.96 2.44
C VAL A 1043 3.27 26.65 3.87
N PRO A 1044 2.43 26.04 4.72
CA PRO A 1044 2.75 25.75 6.12
C PRO A 1044 3.77 24.61 6.21
N ASN A 1045 5.02 24.94 5.97
CA ASN A 1045 6.17 24.05 6.04
C ASN A 1045 7.35 24.84 6.62
N ALA A 1046 8.18 24.19 7.44
CA ALA A 1046 9.30 24.84 8.15
C ALA A 1046 10.27 25.58 7.20
N ASP A 1047 10.52 25.03 6.01
CA ASP A 1047 11.48 25.58 5.06
C ASP A 1047 10.88 26.66 4.14
N TYR A 1048 9.55 26.70 4.01
CA TYR A 1048 8.84 27.65 3.13
C TYR A 1048 8.15 28.79 3.88
N ASP A 1049 7.46 28.49 4.99
CA ASP A 1049 6.80 29.48 5.84
C ASP A 1049 6.74 28.98 7.29
N GLN A 1050 7.84 29.15 8.01
CA GLN A 1050 7.95 28.76 9.42
C GLN A 1050 6.87 29.39 10.30
N LYS A 1051 6.50 30.66 10.05
CA LYS A 1051 5.48 31.36 10.87
C LYS A 1051 4.11 30.72 10.71
N LEU A 1052 3.72 30.39 9.47
CA LEU A 1052 2.46 29.72 9.20
C LEU A 1052 2.47 28.27 9.69
N PHE A 1053 3.59 27.57 9.54
CA PHE A 1053 3.79 26.22 10.08
C PHE A 1053 3.60 26.17 11.60
N ASP A 1054 4.24 27.09 12.34
CA ASP A 1054 4.07 27.20 13.79
C ASP A 1054 2.64 27.55 14.18
N LEU A 1055 1.98 28.43 13.40
CA LEU A 1055 0.58 28.77 13.61
C LEU A 1055 -0.31 27.52 13.47
N PHE A 1056 -0.16 26.77 12.38
CA PHE A 1056 -0.97 25.58 12.11
C PHE A 1056 -0.76 24.50 13.17
N ASN A 1057 0.50 24.24 13.56
CA ASN A 1057 0.84 23.31 14.62
C ASN A 1057 0.24 23.71 15.98
N ASN A 1058 0.33 25.00 16.34
CA ASN A 1058 -0.23 25.50 17.60
C ASN A 1058 -1.75 25.39 17.66
N PHE A 1059 -2.45 25.49 16.53
CA PHE A 1059 -3.90 25.35 16.45
C PHE A 1059 -4.37 23.93 16.10
N GLY A 1060 -3.46 22.99 15.86
CA GLY A 1060 -3.79 21.63 15.42
C GLY A 1060 -4.49 21.60 14.06
N ILE A 1061 -4.21 22.57 13.18
CA ILE A 1061 -4.78 22.64 11.84
C ILE A 1061 -3.91 21.80 10.91
N LEU A 1062 -4.49 20.80 10.26
CA LEU A 1062 -3.84 20.03 9.21
C LEU A 1062 -4.20 20.60 7.86
N VAL A 1063 -3.22 20.66 6.95
CA VAL A 1063 -3.47 21.06 5.57
C VAL A 1063 -4.18 19.94 4.85
N GLU A 1064 -5.32 20.26 4.25
CA GLU A 1064 -6.05 19.38 3.38
C GLU A 1064 -5.39 19.28 1.99
N GLU A 1065 -5.18 18.04 1.56
CA GLU A 1065 -4.67 17.70 0.24
C GLU A 1065 -5.51 18.34 -0.87
N GLY A 1066 -4.86 19.01 -1.82
CA GLY A 1066 -5.51 19.60 -3.00
C GLY A 1066 -6.29 20.90 -2.73
N GLN A 1067 -6.13 21.55 -1.57
CA GLN A 1067 -6.57 22.94 -1.39
C GLN A 1067 -5.50 23.89 -1.94
N SER A 1068 -5.88 24.77 -2.88
CA SER A 1068 -4.96 25.77 -3.47
C SER A 1068 -4.27 26.61 -2.39
N SER A 1069 -2.95 26.70 -2.51
CA SER A 1069 -2.05 27.51 -1.69
C SER A 1069 -2.06 28.98 -2.09
N VAL A 1070 -2.80 29.39 -3.11
CA VAL A 1070 -3.01 30.80 -3.43
C VAL A 1070 -3.61 31.51 -2.22
N ASP A 1071 -2.94 32.57 -1.77
CA ASP A 1071 -3.17 33.23 -0.49
C ASP A 1071 -4.64 33.55 -0.19
N TYR A 1072 -5.37 34.14 -1.14
CA TYR A 1072 -6.78 34.49 -0.98
C TYR A 1072 -7.65 33.26 -0.73
N TYR A 1073 -7.47 32.20 -1.53
CA TYR A 1073 -8.25 30.97 -1.39
C TYR A 1073 -7.87 30.20 -0.14
N PHE A 1074 -6.57 30.11 0.15
CA PHE A 1074 -6.05 29.42 1.33
C PHE A 1074 -6.53 30.07 2.63
N LEU A 1075 -6.38 31.38 2.79
CA LEU A 1075 -6.78 32.10 4.00
C LEU A 1075 -8.29 32.02 4.22
N ASN A 1076 -9.09 32.23 3.17
CA ASN A 1076 -10.54 32.18 3.30
C ASN A 1076 -11.07 30.76 3.51
N TYR A 1077 -10.34 29.71 3.11
CA TYR A 1077 -10.71 28.32 3.42
C TYR A 1077 -10.48 27.99 4.89
N TYR A 1078 -9.26 28.23 5.42
CA TYR A 1078 -8.91 27.83 6.80
C TYR A 1078 -9.40 28.81 7.88
N PHE A 1079 -9.48 30.10 7.57
CA PHE A 1079 -9.82 31.14 8.55
C PHE A 1079 -11.07 31.94 8.18
N GLY A 1080 -11.51 31.86 6.93
CA GLY A 1080 -12.73 32.48 6.43
C GLY A 1080 -13.90 31.50 6.34
N ARG A 1081 -14.72 31.66 5.28
CA ARG A 1081 -15.92 30.84 5.00
C ARG A 1081 -16.18 30.64 3.51
N ILE A 1082 -15.15 30.35 2.71
CA ILE A 1082 -15.35 29.97 1.30
C ILE A 1082 -15.15 28.47 1.10
N ALA A 1083 -15.73 27.94 0.02
CA ALA A 1083 -15.53 26.56 -0.37
C ALA A 1083 -14.09 26.32 -0.84
N LYS A 1084 -13.64 25.07 -0.72
CA LYS A 1084 -12.33 24.61 -1.19
C LYS A 1084 -12.14 24.97 -2.67
N LYS A 1085 -10.98 25.53 -3.02
CA LYS A 1085 -10.55 25.71 -4.42
C LYS A 1085 -9.54 24.62 -4.74
N THR A 1086 -9.88 23.77 -5.71
CA THR A 1086 -9.04 22.65 -6.13
C THR A 1086 -7.69 23.15 -6.65
N GLY A 1087 -6.62 22.64 -6.05
CA GLY A 1087 -5.24 22.83 -6.49
C GLY A 1087 -4.53 21.48 -6.66
N TYR A 1088 -3.47 21.49 -7.45
CA TYR A 1088 -2.67 20.32 -7.79
C TYR A 1088 -1.25 20.47 -7.27
N ARG A 1089 -0.60 19.36 -6.94
CA ARG A 1089 0.82 19.38 -6.59
C ARG A 1089 1.67 19.74 -7.80
N VAL A 1090 2.84 20.33 -7.55
CA VAL A 1090 3.76 20.78 -8.59
C VAL A 1090 5.03 19.94 -8.54
N TRP A 1091 5.37 19.31 -9.66
CA TRP A 1091 6.63 18.58 -9.83
C TRP A 1091 7.81 19.46 -9.46
N GLY A 1092 8.71 18.94 -8.61
CA GLY A 1092 9.89 19.65 -8.15
C GLY A 1092 9.66 20.69 -7.04
N ILE A 1093 8.42 20.90 -6.58
CA ILE A 1093 8.11 21.74 -5.40
C ILE A 1093 7.42 20.92 -4.31
N SER A 1094 6.34 20.22 -4.66
CA SER A 1094 5.51 19.42 -3.74
C SER A 1094 5.23 18.00 -4.23
N TYR A 1095 5.83 17.60 -5.36
CA TYR A 1095 5.72 16.24 -5.89
C TYR A 1095 7.02 15.81 -6.56
N GLY A 1096 7.31 14.51 -6.44
CA GLY A 1096 8.54 13.90 -6.93
C GLY A 1096 9.58 13.67 -5.83
N THR A 1097 10.48 12.72 -6.10
CA THR A 1097 11.53 12.31 -5.16
C THR A 1097 12.87 12.26 -5.89
N SER A 1098 13.93 12.78 -5.26
CA SER A 1098 15.30 12.61 -5.73
C SER A 1098 16.27 12.48 -4.55
N ALA A 1099 17.46 11.93 -4.79
CA ALA A 1099 18.48 11.76 -3.75
C ALA A 1099 18.91 13.07 -3.06
N LEU A 1100 18.79 14.23 -3.72
CA LEU A 1100 19.21 15.52 -3.19
C LEU A 1100 18.07 16.43 -2.73
N THR A 1101 16.85 16.19 -3.17
CA THR A 1101 15.66 16.94 -2.75
C THR A 1101 14.84 16.20 -1.68
N GLY A 1102 15.06 14.89 -1.51
CA GLY A 1102 14.19 14.05 -0.69
C GLY A 1102 12.81 13.86 -1.33
N ASP A 1103 11.88 13.34 -0.54
CA ASP A 1103 10.46 13.25 -0.89
C ASP A 1103 9.78 14.61 -0.71
N LEU A 1104 9.33 15.21 -1.81
CA LEU A 1104 8.68 16.51 -1.80
C LEU A 1104 7.20 16.46 -1.40
N SER A 1105 6.61 15.26 -1.25
CA SER A 1105 5.20 15.11 -0.83
C SER A 1105 4.90 15.76 0.52
N VAL A 1106 5.93 15.92 1.37
CA VAL A 1106 5.88 16.59 2.67
C VAL A 1106 5.67 18.12 2.58
N VAL A 1107 5.87 18.72 1.41
CA VAL A 1107 5.61 20.15 1.18
C VAL A 1107 4.15 20.31 0.73
N PRO A 1108 3.28 20.91 1.54
CA PRO A 1108 1.86 21.04 1.23
C PRO A 1108 1.60 22.26 0.33
N PHE A 1109 2.19 22.26 -0.86
CA PHE A 1109 2.01 23.30 -1.87
C PHE A 1109 1.13 22.79 -3.01
N PHE A 1110 0.03 23.49 -3.24
CA PHE A 1110 -0.93 23.18 -4.31
C PHE A 1110 -1.27 24.46 -5.07
N ILE A 1111 -1.44 24.37 -6.38
CA ILE A 1111 -1.80 25.52 -7.20
C ILE A 1111 -2.98 25.15 -8.10
N ASP A 1112 -3.98 26.02 -8.19
CA ASP A 1112 -5.08 25.85 -9.12
C ASP A 1112 -4.63 26.05 -10.57
N ASN A 1113 -5.37 25.43 -11.49
CA ASN A 1113 -4.99 25.40 -12.90
C ASN A 1113 -4.91 26.79 -13.53
N GLU A 1114 -5.82 27.69 -13.15
CA GLU A 1114 -5.83 29.07 -13.67
C GLU A 1114 -4.56 29.81 -13.25
N THR A 1115 -4.22 29.80 -11.96
CA THR A 1115 -3.02 30.46 -11.44
C THR A 1115 -1.73 29.81 -11.96
N ALA A 1116 -1.70 28.49 -12.09
CA ALA A 1116 -0.57 27.78 -12.68
C ALA A 1116 -0.36 28.17 -14.14
N THR A 1117 -1.43 28.30 -14.92
CA THR A 1117 -1.35 28.74 -16.32
C THR A 1117 -0.81 30.15 -16.43
N ALA A 1118 -1.18 31.05 -15.53
CA ALA A 1118 -0.66 32.42 -15.48
C ALA A 1118 0.85 32.47 -15.14
N ILE A 1119 1.28 31.68 -14.15
CA ILE A 1119 2.66 31.75 -13.62
C ILE A 1119 3.63 30.88 -14.41
N LEU A 1120 3.28 29.62 -14.69
CA LEU A 1120 4.11 28.64 -15.39
C LEU A 1120 3.93 28.73 -16.92
N GLY A 1121 2.80 29.27 -17.37
CA GLY A 1121 2.36 29.19 -18.76
C GLY A 1121 1.50 27.98 -19.05
N PRO A 1122 0.75 27.96 -20.17
CA PRO A 1122 -0.08 26.82 -20.55
C PRO A 1122 0.69 25.50 -20.62
N THR A 1123 1.85 25.50 -21.30
CA THR A 1123 2.72 24.30 -21.41
C THR A 1123 3.34 23.93 -20.07
N GLY A 1124 3.88 24.91 -19.32
CA GLY A 1124 4.46 24.63 -18.01
C GLY A 1124 3.44 24.12 -16.99
N ALA A 1125 2.20 24.59 -17.04
CA ALA A 1125 1.11 24.11 -16.20
C ALA A 1125 0.63 22.72 -16.61
N GLN A 1126 0.65 22.38 -17.91
CA GLN A 1126 0.38 21.02 -18.37
C GLN A 1126 1.47 20.05 -17.91
N ASP A 1127 2.73 20.46 -18.04
CA ASP A 1127 3.89 19.63 -17.73
C ASP A 1127 4.05 19.44 -16.21
N LEU A 1128 3.99 20.51 -15.42
CA LEU A 1128 4.44 20.48 -14.03
C LEU A 1128 3.34 20.20 -13.00
N LEU A 1129 2.05 20.23 -13.37
CA LEU A 1129 0.97 19.91 -12.46
C LEU A 1129 0.69 18.41 -12.43
N LYS A 1130 0.69 17.81 -11.24
CA LYS A 1130 0.22 16.45 -11.01
C LYS A 1130 -1.31 16.45 -10.91
N ARG A 1131 -1.98 16.27 -12.04
CA ARG A 1131 -3.45 16.27 -12.16
C ARG A 1131 -4.10 14.97 -11.73
#